data_AF-A0A6N2E4X8-F1
#
_entry.id   AF-A0A6N2E4X8-F1
#
_cell.length_a   1.000
_cell.length_b   1.000
_cell.length_c   1.000
_cell.angle_alpha   90.00
_cell.angle_beta   90.00
_cell.angle_gamma   90.00
#
_symmetry.space_group_name_H-M   'P 1'
#
loop_
_entity.id
_entity.type
_entity.pdbx_description
1 polymer ?
#
loop_
_entity_poly.entity_id
_entity_poly.type
_entity_poly.pdbx_seq_one_letter_code
_entity_poly.pdbx_strand_id
1 'polypeptide(L)'
;MQQALVTFNEGATHELIHSLQESCIGCTEFEKARRVARIALGAEPLDTENREIRIGFWFPGREAVLKQGATLELELFIAPDSFRFQELRPDQVQTVEFTRCRVPMVGFGEYLVGVYSGVPVGSRDKAGALYCLRYVSPEGNELRVRDPLAASTPLGAFAPSEIYDMATLLAARSDKEYFTQWARERYPDGSYRARSIGSTLEIHVGTATAEGTVAALTRHYQDLAERMRANQSAGLDPYAGMSAAEKALLAYDSIELMPEVPQAERSMRGFGEFFVVEDESPAAGAAGTGAAGLAATGAAASSDIDILQVKLKKPDLKGWGYDVVLYGTAALNPGILETGRPDEFLELIETLHTMPGRPIQVALDSVLGHADFQGAELLRTFDQDSPELLKYQHSRYLAGPNMYGRDVRYGDPTVRAILLEMYHRKNNYGIDAVRVDGGQDFVKDIDELTGLKIQDDDFLNAMSTEVQHVAGITRRLDINIEDGRPWPDDLNWIYNSSYLCHVWERNLPFGDRTKQWSPLIFAHNVHAKFKWFFTKWDRFKDVFKEGADWITGNSTHDNARYLYRMTATTPSSKYTPGAPLEEYYNNDLGNELPEVAYRALNNPALTALNLGFFPGSPMFFYNSTVGTPWLFFRDLGDFYDTKIVADEAAPFLVWYVPESMYAAPQHFRRCKELGFDTRGALVARPGSEDKSGSGARPGFLNELNRLTSLIKTDAKIFLYLYDSPSRVGGYADRTELETRIERLLSPQTGEDEHRRAVLDRRIAADRFESDRKLGYCLSMIPTAREHLAADRRELPAKHQPELVHQDAKLTLLAELAEQGHETSLRLLIEDAAMVDDYDIDSWATNANLLSATPPHMRPLDAEKLRSFARAFQLDAAEICNVAHHAGAMSQDFAEFALKLRLFRQANPWLADNPSNDIHFDFFNRNVVTNGARHLGGWSDKGDIIHANTLYYGWRSSPDKARQILIIANMEGRPLRRYSLRFLLPVDAVWHRMLVSPGMADSAPDIIDRTTVLKDFRGGEVLLYERYL
;
A
#
# COMPACT_ATOMS: atom_id res chain seq x y z
N MET A 1 20.99 12.65 41.86
CA MET A 1 21.65 13.37 40.75
C MET A 1 20.69 14.45 40.28
N GLN A 2 21.14 15.70 40.16
CA GLN A 2 20.30 16.84 39.77
C GLN A 2 19.65 16.54 38.41
N GLN A 3 18.34 16.29 38.38
CA GLN A 3 17.55 16.51 37.16
C GLN A 3 17.70 18.00 36.82
N ALA A 4 18.22 18.30 35.63
CA ALA A 4 18.21 19.67 35.13
C ALA A 4 16.74 20.11 35.09
N LEU A 5 16.38 21.14 35.86
CA LEU A 5 15.03 21.67 35.88
C LEU A 5 14.74 22.22 34.47
N VAL A 6 13.75 21.64 33.77
CA VAL A 6 13.36 22.14 32.45
C VAL A 6 12.95 23.61 32.61
N THR A 7 13.59 24.49 31.84
CA THR A 7 13.38 25.93 31.95
C THR A 7 12.82 26.47 30.65
N PHE A 8 11.71 27.19 30.72
CA PHE A 8 11.12 27.90 29.58
C PHE A 8 11.89 29.19 29.29
N ASN A 9 12.39 29.35 28.07
CA ASN A 9 13.11 30.54 27.61
C ASN A 9 12.13 31.51 26.93
N GLU A 10 11.52 32.39 27.72
CA GLU A 10 10.53 33.35 27.25
C GLU A 10 11.09 34.32 26.21
N GLY A 11 12.33 34.79 26.39
CA GLY A 11 12.98 35.73 25.47
C GLY A 11 13.18 35.13 24.08
N ALA A 12 13.83 33.96 24.01
CA ALA A 12 14.07 33.26 22.75
C ALA A 12 12.75 32.86 22.06
N THR A 13 11.72 32.51 22.83
CA THR A 13 10.39 32.20 22.29
C THR A 13 9.75 33.42 21.62
N HIS A 14 9.79 34.60 22.25
CA HIS A 14 9.23 35.82 21.65
C HIS A 14 10.04 36.30 20.43
N GLU A 15 11.37 36.17 20.47
CA GLU A 15 12.24 36.47 19.33
C GLU A 15 11.92 35.58 18.13
N LEU A 16 11.70 34.28 18.34
CA LEU A 16 11.25 33.35 17.31
C LEU A 16 9.92 33.78 16.70
N ILE A 17 8.92 34.10 17.53
CA ILE A 17 7.60 34.55 17.05
C ILE A 17 7.72 35.82 16.21
N HIS A 18 8.48 36.80 16.70
CA HIS A 18 8.71 38.05 15.97
C HIS A 18 9.37 37.78 14.62
N SER A 19 10.44 36.97 14.59
CA SER A 19 11.12 36.58 13.36
C SER A 19 10.18 35.87 12.38
N LEU A 20 9.31 34.98 12.86
CA LEU A 20 8.34 34.28 12.02
C LEU A 20 7.33 35.27 11.40
N GLN A 21 6.78 36.16 12.22
CA GLN A 21 5.83 37.20 11.78
C GLN A 21 6.45 38.12 10.72
N GLU A 22 7.67 38.59 10.95
CA GLU A 22 8.42 39.43 9.99
C GLU A 22 8.69 38.68 8.69
N SER A 23 9.12 37.42 8.79
CA SER A 23 9.45 36.59 7.62
C SER A 23 8.23 36.22 6.75
N CYS A 24 7.02 36.41 7.29
CA CYS A 24 5.75 36.09 6.66
C CYS A 24 5.04 37.32 6.08
N ILE A 25 5.64 38.52 6.15
CA ILE A 25 5.09 39.74 5.56
C ILE A 25 5.04 39.59 4.04
N GLY A 26 3.85 39.77 3.46
CA GLY A 26 3.62 39.69 2.00
C GLY A 26 3.46 38.28 1.44
N CYS A 27 3.61 37.23 2.25
CA CYS A 27 3.36 35.85 1.85
C CYS A 27 1.86 35.56 1.69
N THR A 28 1.52 34.63 0.80
CA THR A 28 0.22 33.95 0.76
C THR A 28 0.02 33.05 1.99
N GLU A 29 -1.21 32.63 2.28
CA GLU A 29 -1.48 31.75 3.43
C GLU A 29 -0.71 30.42 3.36
N PHE A 30 -0.60 29.83 2.16
CA PHE A 30 0.18 28.62 1.97
C PHE A 30 1.69 28.83 2.19
N GLU A 31 2.25 29.94 1.70
CA GLU A 31 3.67 30.27 1.93
C GLU A 31 3.96 30.52 3.41
N LYS A 32 3.07 31.23 4.12
CA LYS A 32 3.17 31.41 5.58
C LYS A 32 3.15 30.07 6.29
N ALA A 33 2.17 29.23 5.97
CA ALA A 33 2.04 27.92 6.60
C ALA A 33 3.27 27.02 6.33
N ARG A 34 3.79 27.01 5.09
CA ARG A 34 5.02 26.26 4.74
C ARG A 34 6.23 26.76 5.53
N ARG A 35 6.35 28.07 5.71
CA ARG A 35 7.45 28.67 6.48
C ARG A 35 7.34 28.34 7.97
N VAL A 36 6.14 28.40 8.54
CA VAL A 36 5.88 28.02 9.93
C VAL A 36 6.11 26.52 10.15
N ALA A 37 5.62 25.66 9.26
CA ALA A 37 5.84 24.21 9.33
C ALA A 37 7.34 23.87 9.35
N ARG A 38 8.12 24.50 8.48
CA ARG A 38 9.57 24.32 8.39
C ARG A 38 10.33 24.82 9.63
N ILE A 39 10.02 26.04 10.09
CA ILE A 39 10.86 26.77 11.07
C ILE A 39 10.37 26.59 12.50
N ALA A 40 9.11 26.18 12.74
CA ALA A 40 8.53 26.26 14.08
C ALA A 40 7.89 24.95 14.55
N LEU A 41 7.30 24.16 13.65
CA LEU A 41 6.53 22.98 14.03
C LEU A 41 7.41 21.75 14.29
N GLY A 42 6.94 20.92 15.22
CA GLY A 42 7.64 19.78 15.77
C GLY A 42 8.83 20.14 16.66
N ALA A 43 9.55 19.13 17.12
CA ALA A 43 10.73 19.31 17.97
C ALA A 43 12.02 19.42 17.15
N GLU A 44 12.83 20.45 17.45
CA GLU A 44 14.19 20.62 16.90
C GLU A 44 15.18 20.98 18.03
N PRO A 45 16.27 20.22 18.20
CA PRO A 45 17.39 20.63 19.05
C PRO A 45 18.10 21.85 18.46
N LEU A 46 18.24 22.92 19.25
CA LEU A 46 18.97 24.13 18.87
C LEU A 46 20.43 24.08 19.33
N ASP A 47 20.64 23.55 20.54
CA ASP A 47 21.95 23.37 21.15
C ASP A 47 21.93 22.09 22.00
N THR A 48 22.63 21.06 21.55
CA THR A 48 22.66 19.77 22.24
C THR A 48 23.55 19.76 23.47
N GLU A 49 24.54 20.66 23.56
CA GLU A 49 25.39 20.81 24.74
C GLU A 49 24.63 21.46 25.89
N ASN A 50 23.90 22.55 25.60
CA ASN A 50 23.07 23.26 26.58
C ASN A 50 21.66 22.66 26.72
N ARG A 51 21.34 21.62 25.95
CA ARG A 51 20.02 20.96 25.92
C ARG A 51 18.90 21.96 25.63
N GLU A 52 19.17 22.87 24.70
CA GLU A 52 18.19 23.84 24.21
C GLU A 52 17.44 23.25 23.02
N ILE A 53 16.11 23.31 23.09
CA ILE A 53 15.20 22.75 22.10
C ILE A 53 14.08 23.74 21.78
N ARG A 54 13.60 23.69 20.55
CA ARG A 54 12.36 24.34 20.11
C ARG A 54 11.29 23.28 19.89
N ILE A 55 10.07 23.53 20.36
CA ILE A 55 8.89 22.71 20.05
C ILE A 55 7.76 23.62 19.59
N GLY A 56 7.05 23.21 18.53
CA GLY A 56 5.82 23.87 18.11
C GLY A 56 4.72 22.92 17.64
N PHE A 57 3.47 23.37 17.80
CA PHE A 57 2.26 22.66 17.38
C PHE A 57 1.35 23.59 16.58
N TRP A 58 0.61 23.02 15.63
CA TRP A 58 -0.57 23.66 15.07
C TRP A 58 -1.81 23.19 15.84
N PHE A 59 -2.59 24.15 16.35
CA PHE A 59 -3.83 23.92 17.08
C PHE A 59 -4.92 24.84 16.49
N PRO A 60 -5.65 24.39 15.45
CA PRO A 60 -6.68 25.20 14.83
C PRO A 60 -7.79 25.57 15.82
N GLY A 61 -8.32 26.79 15.70
CA GLY A 61 -9.34 27.30 16.64
C GLY A 61 -8.82 27.64 18.05
N ARG A 62 -7.50 27.66 18.28
CA ARG A 62 -6.86 27.93 19.59
C ARG A 62 -7.47 29.11 20.35
N GLU A 63 -7.68 30.25 19.69
CA GLU A 63 -8.22 31.44 20.37
C GLU A 63 -9.65 31.23 20.89
N ALA A 64 -10.47 30.44 20.19
CA ALA A 64 -11.84 30.17 20.59
C ALA A 64 -11.87 29.31 21.86
N VAL A 65 -11.09 28.22 21.89
CA VAL A 65 -11.06 27.33 23.06
C VAL A 65 -10.44 28.02 24.29
N LEU A 66 -9.41 28.84 24.11
CA LEU A 66 -8.80 29.59 25.22
C LEU A 66 -9.78 30.62 25.80
N LYS A 67 -10.58 31.30 24.97
CA LYS A 67 -11.64 32.22 25.44
C LYS A 67 -12.73 31.51 26.24
N GLN A 68 -12.94 30.21 25.99
CA GLN A 68 -13.89 29.38 26.73
C GLN A 68 -13.30 28.83 28.05
N GLY A 69 -12.02 29.09 28.34
CA GLY A 69 -11.36 28.64 29.58
C GLY A 69 -10.56 27.35 29.44
N ALA A 70 -10.31 26.89 28.22
CA ALA A 70 -9.41 25.76 28.01
C ALA A 70 -7.96 26.07 28.41
N THR A 71 -7.20 25.03 28.74
CA THR A 71 -5.76 25.13 29.06
C THR A 71 -4.93 24.32 28.07
N LEU A 72 -3.78 24.87 27.65
CA LEU A 72 -2.85 24.27 26.70
C LEU A 72 -1.43 24.31 27.30
N GLU A 73 -0.83 23.14 27.50
CA GLU A 73 0.48 22.98 28.14
C GLU A 73 1.32 21.94 27.41
N LEU A 74 2.63 22.13 27.32
CA LEU A 74 3.53 21.09 26.85
C LEU A 74 3.77 20.09 27.99
N GLU A 75 3.59 18.80 27.72
CA GLU A 75 4.04 17.72 28.58
C GLU A 75 5.32 17.10 28.04
N LEU A 76 6.30 16.95 28.92
CA LEU A 76 7.56 16.25 28.68
C LEU A 76 7.63 15.04 29.60
N PHE A 77 7.94 13.87 29.04
CA PHE A 77 8.15 12.63 29.78
C PHE A 77 9.63 12.26 29.67
N ILE A 78 10.34 12.34 30.79
CA ILE A 78 11.78 12.11 30.87
C ILE A 78 12.03 10.75 31.52
N ALA A 79 12.58 9.82 30.75
CA ALA A 79 13.02 8.52 31.25
C ALA A 79 14.32 8.66 32.06
N PRO A 80 14.66 7.68 32.92
CA PRO A 80 15.94 7.66 33.61
C PRO A 80 17.11 7.54 32.63
N ASP A 81 18.28 8.13 32.95
CA ASP A 81 19.48 8.08 32.08
C ASP A 81 19.97 6.66 31.75
N SER A 82 19.56 5.64 32.52
CA SER A 82 19.86 4.23 32.29
C SER A 82 18.93 3.56 31.28
N PHE A 83 17.76 4.14 30.97
CA PHE A 83 16.77 3.51 30.11
C PHE A 83 17.17 3.53 28.63
N ARG A 84 16.92 2.42 27.94
CA ARG A 84 17.25 2.20 26.52
C ARG A 84 16.07 1.54 25.82
N PHE A 85 15.57 2.11 24.72
CA PHE A 85 14.50 1.45 23.93
C PHE A 85 14.94 0.08 23.38
N GLN A 86 16.25 -0.11 23.16
CA GLN A 86 16.85 -1.37 22.71
C GLN A 86 16.65 -2.54 23.67
N GLU A 87 16.34 -2.27 24.93
CA GLU A 87 16.08 -3.27 25.95
C GLU A 87 14.62 -3.76 25.92
N LEU A 88 13.72 -3.05 25.22
CA LEU A 88 12.33 -3.46 25.06
C LEU A 88 12.22 -4.73 24.21
N ARG A 89 11.22 -5.57 24.53
CA ARG A 89 10.89 -6.78 23.78
C ARG A 89 9.40 -6.79 23.44
N PRO A 90 8.98 -7.38 22.31
CA PRO A 90 7.56 -7.46 21.93
C PRO A 90 6.69 -8.22 22.94
N ASP A 91 7.23 -9.28 23.52
CA ASP A 91 6.55 -10.24 24.39
C ASP A 91 6.68 -9.91 25.88
N GLN A 92 7.35 -8.82 26.23
CA GLN A 92 7.61 -8.44 27.63
C GLN A 92 7.23 -6.99 27.90
N VAL A 93 6.36 -6.81 28.89
CA VAL A 93 6.01 -5.48 29.42
C VAL A 93 6.98 -5.11 30.54
N GLN A 94 7.55 -3.91 30.45
CA GLN A 94 8.51 -3.35 31.40
C GLN A 94 7.90 -2.11 32.03
N THR A 95 7.91 -2.00 33.36
CA THR A 95 7.48 -0.76 34.04
C THR A 95 8.70 0.13 34.27
N VAL A 96 8.63 1.36 33.80
CA VAL A 96 9.69 2.38 33.89
C VAL A 96 9.14 3.63 34.55
N GLU A 97 9.91 4.20 35.46
CA GLU A 97 9.57 5.46 36.15
C GLU A 97 9.94 6.65 35.27
N PHE A 98 8.95 7.43 34.82
CA PHE A 98 9.14 8.67 34.08
C PHE A 98 8.93 9.88 34.98
N THR A 99 9.74 10.91 34.76
CA THR A 99 9.45 12.25 35.29
C THR A 99 8.64 13.02 34.26
N ARG A 100 7.41 13.38 34.60
CA ARG A 100 6.56 14.25 33.80
C ARG A 100 6.76 15.70 34.24
N CYS A 101 7.02 16.57 33.26
CA CYS A 101 7.12 18.01 33.46
C CYS A 101 6.07 18.70 32.59
N ARG A 102 5.27 19.60 33.19
CA ARG A 102 4.37 20.49 32.48
C ARG A 102 4.97 21.89 32.36
N VAL A 103 5.05 22.41 31.14
CA VAL A 103 5.65 23.71 30.86
C VAL A 103 4.79 24.54 29.89
N PRO A 104 4.80 25.88 30.01
CA PRO A 104 3.95 26.75 29.21
C PRO A 104 4.43 26.84 27.75
N MET A 105 3.51 27.09 26.83
CA MET A 105 3.77 27.45 25.44
C MET A 105 3.21 28.84 25.12
N VAL A 106 3.79 29.53 24.13
CA VAL A 106 3.30 30.84 23.66
C VAL A 106 2.61 30.66 22.32
N GLY A 107 1.41 31.23 22.19
CA GLY A 107 0.64 31.14 20.97
C GLY A 107 0.84 32.34 20.04
N PHE A 108 0.88 32.08 18.73
CA PHE A 108 0.77 33.10 17.68
C PHE A 108 -0.19 32.59 16.59
N GLY A 109 -1.31 33.29 16.38
CA GLY A 109 -2.41 32.76 15.55
C GLY A 109 -2.89 31.40 16.05
N GLU A 110 -2.97 30.42 15.15
CA GLU A 110 -3.32 29.01 15.44
C GLU A 110 -2.14 28.14 15.87
N TYR A 111 -0.95 28.72 16.02
CA TYR A 111 0.26 27.98 16.37
C TYR A 111 0.65 28.20 17.82
N LEU A 112 1.34 27.21 18.39
CA LEU A 112 1.98 27.25 19.71
C LEU A 112 3.46 26.96 19.52
N VAL A 113 4.33 27.74 20.16
CA VAL A 113 5.79 27.52 20.17
C VAL A 113 6.37 27.75 21.55
N GLY A 114 7.48 27.08 21.82
CA GLY A 114 8.29 27.34 23.01
C GLY A 114 9.74 26.90 22.79
N VAL A 115 10.66 27.66 23.39
CA VAL A 115 12.08 27.32 23.50
C VAL A 115 12.35 26.94 24.95
N TYR A 116 13.06 25.82 25.16
CA TYR A 116 13.32 25.28 26.50
C TYR A 116 14.77 24.85 26.64
N SER A 117 15.31 24.96 27.84
CA SER A 117 16.65 24.46 28.19
C SER A 117 16.56 23.32 29.20
N GLY A 118 17.58 22.45 29.20
CA GLY A 118 17.67 21.32 30.13
C GLY A 118 16.91 20.06 29.70
N VAL A 119 16.34 20.03 28.50
CA VAL A 119 15.54 18.92 27.99
C VAL A 119 16.43 17.84 27.36
N PRO A 120 16.36 16.57 27.80
CA PRO A 120 17.12 15.49 27.18
C PRO A 120 16.81 15.29 25.70
N VAL A 121 17.84 15.17 24.87
CA VAL A 121 17.75 14.91 23.42
C VAL A 121 18.22 13.48 23.14
N GLY A 122 17.43 12.77 22.34
CA GLY A 122 17.68 11.39 21.94
C GLY A 122 18.83 11.25 20.96
N SER A 123 19.51 10.11 21.04
CA SER A 123 20.59 9.69 20.14
C SER A 123 20.57 8.16 20.01
N ARG A 124 21.49 7.60 19.22
CA ARG A 124 21.59 6.15 19.01
C ARG A 124 21.48 5.35 20.30
N ASP A 125 22.18 5.79 21.35
CA ASP A 125 22.30 5.05 22.60
C ASP A 125 21.54 5.68 23.77
N LYS A 126 20.77 6.76 23.58
CA LYS A 126 20.10 7.45 24.69
C LYS A 126 18.68 7.84 24.30
N ALA A 127 17.72 7.60 25.20
CA ALA A 127 16.36 8.10 25.03
C ALA A 127 16.33 9.62 25.20
N GLY A 128 15.64 10.30 24.28
CA GLY A 128 15.25 11.70 24.45
C GLY A 128 14.05 11.82 25.37
N ALA A 129 13.71 13.06 25.76
CA ALA A 129 12.41 13.31 26.35
C ALA A 129 11.32 13.00 25.31
N LEU A 130 10.24 12.36 25.77
CA LEU A 130 9.04 12.22 24.96
C LEU A 130 8.13 13.43 25.19
N TYR A 131 7.35 13.84 24.20
CA TYR A 131 6.55 15.06 24.31
C TYR A 131 5.19 14.97 23.61
N CYS A 132 4.23 15.71 24.15
CA CYS A 132 2.93 15.96 23.53
C CYS A 132 2.32 17.24 24.11
N LEU A 133 1.33 17.80 23.42
CA LEU A 133 0.57 18.95 23.90
C LEU A 133 -0.65 18.46 24.68
N ARG A 134 -0.78 18.90 25.93
CA ARG A 134 -1.94 18.69 26.78
C ARG A 134 -2.99 19.76 26.51
N TYR A 135 -4.21 19.31 26.21
CA TYR A 135 -5.40 20.14 26.08
C TYR A 135 -6.40 19.76 27.17
N VAL A 136 -6.82 20.73 27.97
CA VAL A 136 -7.92 20.57 28.92
C VAL A 136 -9.07 21.45 28.45
N SER A 137 -10.20 20.82 28.13
CA SER A 137 -11.41 21.54 27.70
C SER A 137 -12.02 22.34 28.85
N PRO A 138 -12.90 23.31 28.56
CA PRO A 138 -13.65 24.06 29.58
C PRO A 138 -14.44 23.17 30.55
N GLU A 139 -14.90 22.01 30.09
CA GLU A 139 -15.66 21.01 30.85
C GLU A 139 -14.75 20.12 31.72
N GLY A 140 -13.44 20.30 31.64
CA GLY A 140 -12.44 19.49 32.34
C GLY A 140 -12.04 18.21 31.63
N ASN A 141 -12.46 18.01 30.37
CA ASN A 141 -12.02 16.85 29.60
C ASN A 141 -10.56 17.03 29.18
N GLU A 142 -9.76 15.99 29.39
CA GLU A 142 -8.34 16.04 29.13
C GLU A 142 -7.99 15.21 27.88
N LEU A 143 -7.33 15.84 26.92
CA LEU A 143 -6.90 15.23 25.67
C LEU A 143 -5.43 15.56 25.39
N ARG A 144 -4.84 14.82 24.44
CA ARG A 144 -3.46 15.00 23.99
C ARG A 144 -3.40 15.24 22.50
N VAL A 145 -2.70 16.29 22.11
CA VAL A 145 -2.38 16.60 20.72
C VAL A 145 -0.92 16.22 20.49
N ARG A 146 -0.70 15.47 19.42
CA ARG A 146 0.60 14.91 19.08
C ARG A 146 1.28 15.74 18.00
N ASP A 147 2.60 15.57 17.81
CA ASP A 147 3.34 16.27 16.76
C ASP A 147 3.32 15.47 15.45
N PRO A 148 2.55 15.89 14.43
CA PRO A 148 2.51 15.18 13.16
C PRO A 148 3.89 15.14 12.45
N LEU A 149 4.82 16.04 12.81
CA LEU A 149 6.17 16.14 12.25
C LEU A 149 7.25 15.41 13.06
N ALA A 150 6.84 14.49 13.95
CA ALA A 150 7.74 13.77 14.84
C ALA A 150 8.91 13.13 14.08
N ALA A 151 10.13 13.32 14.58
CA ALA A 151 11.33 12.72 13.99
C ALA A 151 11.52 11.25 14.40
N SER A 152 11.03 10.87 15.58
CA SER A 152 11.17 9.53 16.16
C SER A 152 9.92 9.16 16.98
N THR A 153 9.41 7.95 16.76
CA THR A 153 8.20 7.39 17.41
C THR A 153 8.49 5.97 17.91
N PRO A 154 9.46 5.79 18.83
CA PRO A 154 9.99 4.47 19.21
C PRO A 154 8.95 3.54 19.87
N LEU A 155 7.82 4.10 20.28
CA LEU A 155 6.73 3.42 20.98
C LEU A 155 5.40 3.55 20.21
N GLY A 156 5.44 3.61 18.88
CA GLY A 156 4.23 3.68 18.05
C GLY A 156 3.70 5.10 17.84
N ALA A 157 2.65 5.22 17.03
CA ALA A 157 2.09 6.49 16.61
C ALA A 157 1.25 7.18 17.71
N PHE A 158 0.72 6.41 18.65
CA PHE A 158 -0.17 6.94 19.70
C PHE A 158 0.57 7.45 20.93
N ALA A 159 1.80 6.97 21.14
CA ALA A 159 2.68 7.39 22.21
C ALA A 159 3.19 8.83 22.01
N PRO A 160 3.67 9.51 23.07
CA PRO A 160 4.30 10.81 22.91
C PRO A 160 5.58 10.69 22.07
N SER A 161 5.82 11.66 21.19
CA SER A 161 6.93 11.67 20.23
C SER A 161 8.27 11.85 20.93
N GLU A 162 9.35 11.28 20.41
CA GLU A 162 10.70 11.50 20.96
C GLU A 162 11.36 12.73 20.33
N ILE A 163 12.02 13.55 21.15
CA ILE A 163 12.97 14.57 20.68
C ILE A 163 14.27 13.87 20.31
N TYR A 164 14.67 13.94 19.03
CA TYR A 164 15.83 13.21 18.50
C TYR A 164 16.79 14.14 17.76
N ASP A 165 18.11 13.92 17.92
CA ASP A 165 19.15 14.68 17.24
C ASP A 165 19.37 14.22 15.79
N MET A 166 18.41 14.55 14.93
CA MET A 166 18.49 14.28 13.50
C MET A 166 19.63 15.06 12.82
N ALA A 167 19.98 16.25 13.33
CA ALA A 167 21.02 17.08 12.74
C ALA A 167 22.39 16.40 12.86
N THR A 168 22.76 15.93 14.05
CA THR A 168 24.02 15.20 14.24
C THR A 168 24.02 13.87 13.49
N LEU A 169 22.90 13.12 13.51
CA LEU A 169 22.77 11.86 12.76
C LEU A 169 23.06 12.06 11.27
N LEU A 170 22.37 13.00 10.62
CA LEU A 170 22.54 13.26 9.20
C LEU A 170 23.89 13.90 8.87
N ALA A 171 24.46 14.70 9.78
CA ALA A 171 25.80 15.28 9.62
C ALA A 171 26.91 14.23 9.72
N ALA A 172 26.71 13.16 10.50
CA ALA A 172 27.67 12.07 10.70
C ALA A 172 27.72 11.07 9.52
N ARG A 173 26.83 11.18 8.54
CA ARG A 173 26.73 10.24 7.42
C ARG A 173 28.05 10.06 6.66
N SER A 174 28.34 8.84 6.24
CA SER A 174 29.59 8.39 5.63
C SER A 174 29.57 8.41 4.10
N ASP A 175 28.38 8.40 3.50
CA ASP A 175 28.11 8.37 2.05
C ASP A 175 28.07 9.75 1.39
N LYS A 176 28.62 10.81 2.00
CA LYS A 176 28.53 12.19 1.47
C LYS A 176 29.01 12.34 0.02
N GLU A 177 30.05 11.60 -0.36
CA GLU A 177 30.61 11.65 -1.72
C GLU A 177 29.66 11.10 -2.79
N TYR A 178 28.82 10.12 -2.43
CA TYR A 178 27.86 9.47 -3.32
C TYR A 178 26.96 10.50 -4.01
N PHE A 179 26.43 11.48 -3.27
CA PHE A 179 25.46 12.43 -3.80
C PHE A 179 25.98 13.29 -4.95
N THR A 180 27.29 13.50 -5.03
CA THR A 180 27.92 14.28 -6.10
C THR A 180 28.54 13.39 -7.17
N GLN A 181 29.14 12.26 -6.79
CA GLN A 181 29.78 11.32 -7.72
C GLN A 181 28.77 10.46 -8.50
N TRP A 182 27.62 10.15 -7.89
CA TRP A 182 26.55 9.33 -8.45
C TRP A 182 25.29 10.13 -8.81
N ALA A 183 25.44 11.43 -9.11
CA ALA A 183 24.37 12.23 -9.69
C ALA A 183 24.19 11.93 -11.19
N ARG A 184 22.99 12.18 -11.72
CA ARG A 184 22.75 12.19 -13.18
C ARG A 184 23.46 13.39 -13.81
N GLU A 185 23.23 14.55 -13.23
CA GLU A 185 23.76 15.83 -13.68
C GLU A 185 23.70 16.87 -12.56
N ARG A 186 24.32 18.02 -12.83
CA ARG A 186 24.25 19.22 -12.00
C ARG A 186 23.62 20.34 -12.82
N TYR A 187 22.54 20.92 -12.30
CA TYR A 187 21.78 21.96 -12.98
C TYR A 187 22.42 23.35 -12.86
N PRO A 188 22.00 24.32 -13.71
CA PRO A 188 22.48 25.70 -13.65
C PRO A 188 22.26 26.42 -12.31
N ASP A 189 21.23 26.03 -11.55
CA ASP A 189 20.96 26.57 -10.20
C ASP A 189 21.90 25.99 -9.12
N GLY A 190 22.81 25.09 -9.51
CA GLY A 190 23.77 24.43 -8.63
C GLY A 190 23.24 23.16 -7.98
N SER A 191 21.96 22.83 -8.10
CA SER A 191 21.37 21.61 -7.57
C SER A 191 21.76 20.36 -8.39
N TYR A 192 21.75 19.20 -7.74
CA TYR A 192 22.03 17.91 -8.37
C TYR A 192 20.74 17.15 -8.67
N ARG A 193 20.74 16.31 -9.69
CA ARG A 193 19.66 15.34 -9.96
C ARG A 193 20.08 13.94 -9.56
N ALA A 194 19.26 13.26 -8.76
CA ALA A 194 19.41 11.83 -8.55
C ALA A 194 19.37 11.07 -9.88
N ARG A 195 20.06 9.93 -9.98
CA ARG A 195 19.96 9.11 -11.19
C ARG A 195 18.54 8.59 -11.36
N SER A 196 18.15 8.38 -12.62
CA SER A 196 16.89 7.72 -12.92
C SER A 196 16.84 6.38 -12.20
N ILE A 197 15.73 6.07 -11.54
CA ILE A 197 15.47 4.71 -11.09
C ILE A 197 15.58 3.78 -12.29
N GLY A 198 16.33 2.70 -12.12
CA GLY A 198 16.65 1.75 -13.19
C GLY A 198 15.86 0.47 -12.98
N SER A 199 16.55 -0.66 -12.88
CA SER A 199 15.93 -1.90 -12.40
C SER A 199 15.72 -1.85 -10.88
N THR A 200 14.49 -2.02 -10.42
CA THR A 200 14.10 -1.86 -9.02
C THR A 200 13.70 -3.19 -8.39
N LEU A 201 14.17 -3.45 -7.17
CA LEU A 201 13.65 -4.51 -6.31
C LEU A 201 12.79 -3.92 -5.19
N GLU A 202 11.49 -4.20 -5.22
CA GLU A 202 10.56 -3.89 -4.15
C GLU A 202 10.73 -4.91 -3.01
N ILE A 203 10.89 -4.41 -1.78
CA ILE A 203 11.19 -5.18 -0.58
C ILE A 203 10.22 -4.79 0.54
N HIS A 204 9.47 -5.79 1.01
CA HIS A 204 8.75 -5.68 2.27
C HIS A 204 9.67 -6.06 3.44
N VAL A 205 10.12 -5.09 4.23
CA VAL A 205 11.14 -5.23 5.29
C VAL A 205 10.75 -6.31 6.30
N GLY A 206 9.48 -6.31 6.72
CA GLY A 206 8.97 -7.24 7.73
C GLY A 206 9.02 -8.72 7.33
N THR A 207 9.27 -9.02 6.05
CA THR A 207 9.34 -10.39 5.49
C THR A 207 10.63 -10.69 4.74
N ALA A 208 11.52 -9.70 4.56
CA ALA A 208 12.72 -9.82 3.74
C ALA A 208 13.82 -10.68 4.40
N THR A 209 13.88 -10.70 5.73
CA THR A 209 14.83 -11.47 6.53
C THR A 209 14.09 -12.21 7.64
N ALA A 210 14.77 -13.17 8.29
CA ALA A 210 14.16 -13.93 9.39
C ALA A 210 13.68 -13.03 10.54
N GLU A 211 14.44 -11.98 10.84
CA GLU A 211 14.14 -10.99 11.88
C GLU A 211 13.10 -9.96 11.44
N GLY A 212 13.03 -9.65 10.14
CA GLY A 212 12.08 -8.70 9.58
C GLY A 212 12.31 -7.25 10.01
N THR A 213 13.59 -6.84 10.14
CA THR A 213 14.00 -5.49 10.57
C THR A 213 14.94 -4.82 9.57
N VAL A 214 14.99 -3.50 9.63
CA VAL A 214 15.94 -2.69 8.84
C VAL A 214 17.38 -3.08 9.18
N ALA A 215 17.74 -3.15 10.47
CA ALA A 215 19.08 -3.57 10.88
C ALA A 215 19.48 -4.97 10.35
N ALA A 216 18.56 -5.93 10.32
CA ALA A 216 18.85 -7.26 9.77
C ALA A 216 19.10 -7.22 8.25
N LEU A 217 18.30 -6.44 7.53
CA LEU A 217 18.51 -6.22 6.09
C LEU A 217 19.86 -5.51 5.83
N THR A 218 20.21 -4.51 6.63
CA THR A 218 21.51 -3.82 6.58
C THR A 218 22.67 -4.78 6.75
N ARG A 219 22.66 -5.60 7.82
CA ARG A 219 23.70 -6.62 8.06
C ARG A 219 23.82 -7.59 6.90
N HIS A 220 22.69 -7.98 6.29
CA HIS A 220 22.71 -8.86 5.14
C HIS A 220 23.41 -8.22 3.92
N TYR A 221 23.10 -6.96 3.59
CA TYR A 221 23.83 -6.24 2.53
C TYR A 221 25.30 -5.99 2.88
N GLN A 222 25.64 -5.74 4.14
CA GLN A 222 27.02 -5.59 4.59
C GLN A 222 27.84 -6.88 4.36
N ASP A 223 27.31 -8.05 4.72
CA ASP A 223 27.95 -9.35 4.45
C ASP A 223 28.16 -9.56 2.94
N LEU A 224 27.14 -9.27 2.13
CA LEU A 224 27.25 -9.36 0.67
C LEU A 224 28.32 -8.41 0.13
N ALA A 225 28.37 -7.18 0.61
CA ALA A 225 29.39 -6.20 0.21
C ALA A 225 30.81 -6.67 0.58
N GLU A 226 31.02 -7.20 1.77
CA GLU A 226 32.31 -7.73 2.20
C GLU A 226 32.76 -8.89 1.31
N ARG A 227 31.87 -9.84 1.03
CA ARG A 227 32.15 -10.98 0.14
C ARG A 227 32.43 -10.54 -1.30
N MET A 228 31.70 -9.56 -1.82
CA MET A 228 31.97 -8.98 -3.13
C MET A 228 33.35 -8.33 -3.21
N ARG A 229 33.73 -7.53 -2.19
CA ARG A 229 35.07 -6.93 -2.13
C ARG A 229 36.17 -7.98 -2.01
N ALA A 230 35.94 -9.05 -1.25
CA ALA A 230 36.86 -10.17 -1.14
C ALA A 230 37.06 -10.89 -2.48
N ASN A 231 35.96 -11.18 -3.20
CA ASN A 231 35.99 -11.77 -4.54
C ASN A 231 36.77 -10.88 -5.53
N GLN A 232 36.48 -9.57 -5.55
CA GLN A 232 37.19 -8.60 -6.39
C GLN A 232 38.69 -8.56 -6.08
N SER A 233 39.05 -8.55 -4.78
CA SER A 233 40.45 -8.56 -4.34
C SER A 233 41.19 -9.85 -4.74
N ALA A 234 40.46 -10.96 -4.85
CA ALA A 234 40.98 -12.24 -5.33
C ALA A 234 40.97 -12.38 -6.87
N GLY A 235 40.51 -11.37 -7.61
CA GLY A 235 40.38 -11.42 -9.07
C GLY A 235 39.27 -12.35 -9.58
N LEU A 236 38.28 -12.63 -8.74
CA LEU A 236 37.10 -13.45 -9.07
C LEU A 236 35.93 -12.57 -9.51
N ASP A 237 34.92 -13.20 -10.11
CA ASP A 237 33.60 -12.59 -10.29
C ASP A 237 33.07 -12.11 -8.92
N PRO A 238 32.65 -10.84 -8.77
CA PRO A 238 32.12 -10.31 -7.49
C PRO A 238 31.02 -11.18 -6.88
N TYR A 239 30.22 -11.86 -7.71
CA TYR A 239 29.08 -12.67 -7.30
C TYR A 239 29.41 -14.17 -7.11
N ALA A 240 30.68 -14.54 -7.23
CA ALA A 240 31.13 -15.92 -7.07
C ALA A 240 30.80 -16.47 -5.67
N GLY A 241 30.29 -17.71 -5.62
CA GLY A 241 29.95 -18.39 -4.37
C GLY A 241 28.69 -17.88 -3.66
N MET A 242 27.91 -16.99 -4.29
CA MET A 242 26.62 -16.55 -3.75
C MET A 242 25.49 -17.55 -4.01
N SER A 243 24.60 -17.68 -3.04
CA SER A 243 23.37 -18.48 -3.15
C SER A 243 22.35 -17.84 -4.10
N ALA A 244 21.34 -18.60 -4.49
CA ALA A 244 20.28 -18.11 -5.38
C ALA A 244 19.54 -16.89 -4.80
N ALA A 245 19.19 -16.95 -3.51
CA ALA A 245 18.50 -15.86 -2.81
C ALA A 245 19.37 -14.62 -2.64
N GLU A 246 20.68 -14.79 -2.37
CA GLU A 246 21.63 -13.66 -2.31
C GLU A 246 21.73 -12.96 -3.68
N LYS A 247 21.79 -13.72 -4.77
CA LYS A 247 21.77 -13.15 -6.13
C LYS A 247 20.46 -12.44 -6.45
N ALA A 248 19.35 -12.86 -5.84
CA ALA A 248 18.05 -12.22 -6.00
C ALA A 248 17.96 -10.82 -5.35
N LEU A 249 18.90 -10.45 -4.48
CA LEU A 249 19.00 -9.12 -3.87
C LEU A 249 19.99 -8.20 -4.61
N LEU A 250 20.82 -8.74 -5.50
CA LEU A 250 21.99 -8.04 -6.05
C LEU A 250 21.81 -7.59 -7.50
N ALA A 251 22.61 -6.58 -7.85
CA ALA A 251 22.70 -5.95 -9.16
C ALA A 251 21.43 -5.22 -9.63
N TYR A 252 20.54 -4.86 -8.73
CA TYR A 252 19.50 -3.86 -9.01
C TYR A 252 20.12 -2.45 -9.02
N ASP A 253 19.54 -1.53 -9.79
CA ASP A 253 19.92 -0.12 -9.74
C ASP A 253 19.31 0.57 -8.52
N SER A 254 18.14 0.11 -8.08
CA SER A 254 17.40 0.62 -6.93
C SER A 254 16.74 -0.48 -6.11
N ILE A 255 16.52 -0.21 -4.83
CA ILE A 255 15.52 -0.92 -4.02
C ILE A 255 14.40 0.04 -3.62
N GLU A 256 13.19 -0.47 -3.47
CA GLU A 256 12.04 0.26 -2.94
C GLU A 256 11.57 -0.44 -1.66
N LEU A 257 11.44 0.32 -0.56
CA LEU A 257 11.19 -0.23 0.77
C LEU A 257 9.78 0.06 1.25
N MET A 258 9.16 -0.98 1.84
CA MET A 258 7.88 -0.89 2.54
C MET A 258 7.84 -1.84 3.75
N PRO A 259 7.04 -1.61 4.79
CA PRO A 259 6.35 -0.36 5.09
C PRO A 259 7.18 0.52 6.02
N GLU A 260 7.44 1.76 5.62
CA GLU A 260 8.31 2.68 6.36
C GLU A 260 7.56 3.71 7.22
N VAL A 261 6.24 3.80 7.10
CA VAL A 261 5.38 4.75 7.84
C VAL A 261 4.77 4.09 9.08
N PRO A 262 4.72 4.78 10.24
CA PRO A 262 4.01 4.29 11.41
C PRO A 262 2.55 3.93 11.11
N GLN A 263 2.11 2.78 11.63
CA GLN A 263 0.79 2.22 11.36
C GLN A 263 -0.18 2.48 12.52
N ALA A 264 -1.47 2.28 12.25
CA ALA A 264 -2.51 2.13 13.26
C ALA A 264 -2.17 1.02 14.28
N GLU A 265 -2.74 1.08 15.49
CA GLU A 265 -2.41 0.16 16.59
C GLU A 265 -3.60 -0.75 16.95
N ARG A 266 -3.35 -1.83 17.71
CA ARG A 266 -4.44 -2.72 18.17
C ARG A 266 -5.31 -2.09 19.25
N SER A 267 -4.79 -1.07 19.91
CA SER A 267 -5.53 -0.29 20.91
C SER A 267 -5.09 1.16 20.83
N MET A 268 -6.06 2.06 20.68
CA MET A 268 -5.85 3.51 20.70
C MET A 268 -6.09 4.14 22.09
N ARG A 269 -6.35 3.33 23.13
CA ARG A 269 -6.70 3.87 24.45
C ARG A 269 -5.55 4.68 25.03
N GLY A 270 -5.79 5.92 25.44
CA GLY A 270 -4.79 6.80 26.03
C GLY A 270 -3.63 7.09 25.06
N PHE A 271 -2.45 6.54 25.36
CA PHE A 271 -1.23 6.65 24.56
C PHE A 271 -0.94 5.41 23.69
N GLY A 272 -1.94 4.57 23.47
CA GLY A 272 -1.79 3.36 22.66
C GLY A 272 -1.37 2.14 23.47
N GLU A 273 -0.94 1.07 22.80
CA GLU A 273 -0.60 -0.20 23.47
C GLU A 273 0.88 -0.30 23.91
N PHE A 274 1.73 0.59 23.45
CA PHE A 274 3.19 0.54 23.66
C PHE A 274 3.69 1.52 24.73
N PHE A 275 2.85 2.46 25.17
CA PHE A 275 3.12 3.40 26.27
C PHE A 275 1.85 3.52 27.14
N VAL A 276 1.83 2.91 28.32
CA VAL A 276 0.65 2.87 29.19
C VAL A 276 0.99 3.40 30.59
N VAL A 277 0.37 4.51 31.00
CA VAL A 277 0.54 5.11 32.34
C VAL A 277 -0.35 4.37 33.35
N GLU A 278 0.20 3.91 34.48
CA GLU A 278 -0.52 3.01 35.42
C GLU A 278 -1.64 3.68 36.23
N ASP A 279 -1.49 4.97 36.58
CA ASP A 279 -2.40 5.70 37.50
C ASP A 279 -3.39 6.64 36.82
N GLU A 280 -3.31 6.80 35.49
CA GLU A 280 -4.38 7.40 34.71
C GLU A 280 -5.46 6.33 34.47
N SER A 281 -6.27 6.08 35.50
CA SER A 281 -7.45 5.24 35.40
C SER A 281 -8.30 5.71 34.20
N PRO A 282 -8.81 4.80 33.35
CA PRO A 282 -9.63 5.17 32.21
C PRO A 282 -10.94 5.77 32.72
N ALA A 283 -10.99 7.09 32.86
CA ALA A 283 -12.24 7.79 33.11
C ALA A 283 -13.11 7.60 31.87
N ALA A 284 -14.11 6.75 32.06
CA ALA A 284 -15.19 6.48 31.14
C ALA A 284 -15.79 7.77 30.60
N GLY A 285 -16.20 7.75 29.33
CA GLY A 285 -17.37 8.50 28.93
C GLY A 285 -18.54 8.07 29.82
N ALA A 286 -18.94 8.92 30.76
CA ALA A 286 -20.29 9.04 31.34
C ALA A 286 -20.28 9.99 32.55
N ALA A 287 -21.02 11.10 32.40
CA ALA A 287 -21.76 11.88 33.39
C ALA A 287 -21.34 11.83 34.88
N GLY A 288 -21.00 12.99 35.45
CA GLY A 288 -20.95 13.15 36.90
C GLY A 288 -20.49 14.53 37.38
N THR A 289 -21.45 15.32 37.84
CA THR A 289 -21.35 16.68 38.40
C THR A 289 -20.37 16.85 39.57
N GLY A 290 -19.63 17.97 39.60
CA GLY A 290 -18.92 18.43 40.80
C GLY A 290 -18.13 19.72 40.60
N ALA A 291 -18.80 20.87 40.74
CA ALA A 291 -18.17 22.18 40.72
C ALA A 291 -17.27 22.42 41.94
N ALA A 292 -16.06 22.92 41.71
CA ALA A 292 -15.32 23.78 42.65
C ALA A 292 -14.35 24.64 41.84
N GLY A 293 -14.68 25.93 41.71
CA GLY A 293 -13.92 26.89 40.92
C GLY A 293 -12.60 27.31 41.58
N LEU A 294 -11.70 27.84 40.75
CA LEU A 294 -10.63 28.73 41.18
C LEU A 294 -10.23 29.67 40.04
N ALA A 295 -9.87 30.87 40.46
CA ALA A 295 -9.95 32.10 39.70
C ALA A 295 -8.80 32.31 38.70
N ALA A 296 -9.11 33.07 37.66
CA ALA A 296 -8.15 33.72 36.79
C ALA A 296 -7.27 34.70 37.57
N THR A 297 -5.95 34.48 37.59
CA THR A 297 -4.93 35.52 37.65
C THR A 297 -3.62 34.98 37.09
N GLY A 298 -3.02 35.68 36.13
CA GLY A 298 -1.70 35.36 35.62
C GLY A 298 -0.60 35.54 36.66
N ALA A 299 0.32 34.58 36.69
CA ALA A 299 1.70 34.72 37.14
C ALA A 299 2.48 33.49 36.63
N ALA A 300 3.68 33.72 36.10
CA ALA A 300 4.65 32.69 35.74
C ALA A 300 5.18 31.95 36.98
N ALA A 301 5.73 30.76 36.74
CA ALA A 301 6.68 29.99 37.56
C ALA A 301 6.14 28.94 38.56
N SER A 302 5.90 27.73 38.06
CA SER A 302 6.65 26.51 38.44
C SER A 302 6.29 25.37 37.49
N SER A 303 7.26 24.63 36.98
CA SER A 303 6.98 23.34 36.33
C SER A 303 6.30 22.44 37.34
N ASP A 304 5.06 22.02 37.09
CA ASP A 304 4.47 20.91 37.83
C ASP A 304 5.21 19.65 37.41
N ILE A 305 5.92 19.06 38.38
CA ILE A 305 6.72 17.85 38.20
C ILE A 305 6.04 16.73 38.97
N ASP A 306 5.74 15.65 38.28
CA ASP A 306 5.23 14.42 38.86
C ASP A 306 5.95 13.18 38.32
N ILE A 307 5.92 12.11 39.11
CA ILE A 307 6.59 10.85 38.79
C ILE A 307 5.53 9.83 38.40
N LEU A 308 5.69 9.23 37.22
CA LEU A 308 4.74 8.29 36.62
C LEU A 308 5.36 6.90 36.49
N GLN A 309 4.59 5.86 36.80
CA GLN A 309 4.93 4.50 36.40
C GLN A 309 4.32 4.23 35.02
N VAL A 310 5.17 3.88 34.06
CA VAL A 310 4.76 3.65 32.66
C VAL A 310 5.14 2.24 32.24
N LYS A 311 4.16 1.49 31.78
CA LYS A 311 4.34 0.18 31.14
C LYS A 311 4.70 0.36 29.67
N LEU A 312 5.83 -0.20 29.28
CA LEU A 312 6.39 -0.15 27.93
C LEU A 312 6.57 -1.57 27.38
N LYS A 313 6.40 -1.71 26.06
CA LYS A 313 6.85 -2.89 25.31
C LYS A 313 7.26 -2.45 23.90
N LYS A 314 8.02 -3.29 23.20
CA LYS A 314 8.46 -2.96 21.83
C LYS A 314 7.30 -3.04 20.84
N PRO A 315 7.13 -2.06 19.93
CA PRO A 315 6.22 -2.17 18.79
C PRO A 315 6.48 -3.43 17.93
N ASP A 316 5.42 -4.18 17.65
CA ASP A 316 5.49 -5.48 16.96
C ASP A 316 4.35 -5.67 15.93
N LEU A 317 3.72 -4.58 15.52
CA LEU A 317 2.66 -4.59 14.52
C LEU A 317 3.15 -5.17 13.20
N LYS A 318 2.32 -6.05 12.61
CA LYS A 318 2.53 -6.62 11.29
C LYS A 318 1.44 -6.09 10.36
N GLY A 319 1.82 -5.46 9.27
CA GLY A 319 0.86 -4.91 8.33
C GLY A 319 1.50 -4.69 6.98
N TRP A 320 0.65 -4.55 5.96
CA TRP A 320 1.09 -4.38 4.58
C TRP A 320 1.82 -3.06 4.34
N GLY A 321 1.45 -2.02 5.08
CA GLY A 321 1.99 -0.67 4.90
C GLY A 321 0.96 0.43 4.83
N TYR A 322 -0.27 0.07 4.50
CA TYR A 322 -1.27 1.04 4.04
C TYR A 322 -2.30 1.44 5.08
N ASP A 323 -2.27 0.81 6.26
CA ASP A 323 -3.07 1.22 7.42
C ASP A 323 -2.37 2.37 8.16
N VAL A 324 -1.98 3.40 7.40
CA VAL A 324 -1.24 4.57 7.89
C VAL A 324 -2.20 5.50 8.60
N VAL A 325 -1.81 6.04 9.73
CA VAL A 325 -2.60 7.07 10.43
C VAL A 325 -2.29 8.49 9.96
N LEU A 326 -1.44 8.63 8.92
CA LEU A 326 -0.84 9.87 8.37
C LEU A 326 0.04 10.65 9.36
N TYR A 327 -0.26 10.53 10.65
CA TYR A 327 0.55 11.01 11.76
C TYR A 327 1.91 10.32 11.80
N GLY A 328 2.98 11.10 11.97
CA GLY A 328 4.32 10.56 12.17
C GLY A 328 4.99 10.03 10.89
N THR A 329 4.48 10.36 9.70
CA THR A 329 5.10 9.96 8.42
C THR A 329 6.57 10.42 8.28
N ALA A 330 6.93 11.51 8.96
CA ALA A 330 8.31 11.97 9.08
C ALA A 330 9.23 10.98 9.84
N ALA A 331 8.68 10.24 10.80
CA ALA A 331 9.36 9.17 11.54
C ALA A 331 9.28 7.84 10.77
N LEU A 332 10.11 6.88 11.15
CA LEU A 332 10.06 5.53 10.60
C LEU A 332 9.12 4.64 11.40
N ASN A 333 8.52 3.65 10.72
CA ASN A 333 7.73 2.62 11.35
C ASN A 333 8.55 1.87 12.43
N PRO A 334 8.22 2.02 13.72
CA PRO A 334 9.01 1.41 14.78
C PRO A 334 8.90 -0.12 14.81
N GLY A 335 7.86 -0.71 14.18
CA GLY A 335 7.66 -2.16 14.10
C GLY A 335 8.70 -2.89 13.24
N ILE A 336 9.42 -2.16 12.37
CA ILE A 336 10.51 -2.70 11.54
C ILE A 336 11.91 -2.28 12.02
N LEU A 337 12.00 -1.57 13.15
CA LEU A 337 13.29 -1.18 13.74
C LEU A 337 13.68 -2.19 14.83
N GLU A 338 14.92 -2.66 14.80
CA GLU A 338 15.44 -3.60 15.80
C GLU A 338 15.65 -2.93 17.16
N THR A 339 16.21 -1.73 17.13
CA THR A 339 16.61 -0.87 18.26
C THR A 339 15.60 0.24 18.55
N GLY A 340 14.63 0.45 17.65
CA GLY A 340 13.69 1.57 17.71
C GLY A 340 14.30 2.91 17.31
N ARG A 341 15.50 2.91 16.69
CA ARG A 341 16.25 4.13 16.36
C ARG A 341 16.25 4.42 14.85
N PRO A 342 16.09 5.69 14.45
CA PRO A 342 16.19 6.07 13.05
C PRO A 342 17.56 5.81 12.40
N ASP A 343 18.62 5.68 13.21
CA ASP A 343 19.98 5.34 12.77
C ASP A 343 20.05 4.10 11.88
N GLU A 344 19.21 3.09 12.15
CA GLU A 344 19.22 1.84 11.38
C GLU A 344 18.96 2.08 9.89
N PHE A 345 18.07 3.03 9.58
CA PHE A 345 17.70 3.34 8.22
C PHE A 345 18.75 4.17 7.50
N LEU A 346 19.40 5.12 8.21
CA LEU A 346 20.54 5.82 7.64
C LEU A 346 21.68 4.81 7.34
N GLU A 347 21.94 3.87 8.24
CA GLU A 347 22.96 2.84 8.05
C GLU A 347 22.64 1.92 6.85
N LEU A 348 21.36 1.60 6.62
CA LEU A 348 20.93 0.89 5.41
C LEU A 348 21.25 1.70 4.14
N ILE A 349 20.88 2.99 4.12
CA ILE A 349 21.13 3.89 3.00
C ILE A 349 22.63 3.98 2.70
N GLU A 350 23.45 4.20 3.72
CA GLU A 350 24.91 4.28 3.58
C GLU A 350 25.51 2.97 3.04
N THR A 351 25.02 1.83 3.52
CA THR A 351 25.44 0.50 3.05
C THR A 351 25.14 0.34 1.57
N LEU A 352 23.94 0.72 1.13
CA LEU A 352 23.50 0.60 -0.27
C LEU A 352 24.25 1.57 -1.20
N HIS A 353 24.44 2.81 -0.78
CA HIS A 353 25.20 3.83 -1.52
C HIS A 353 26.68 3.48 -1.67
N THR A 354 27.23 2.64 -0.79
CA THR A 354 28.64 2.21 -0.79
C THR A 354 28.83 0.74 -1.23
N MET A 355 27.81 0.14 -1.84
CA MET A 355 27.89 -1.20 -2.40
C MET A 355 29.02 -1.32 -3.44
N PRO A 356 29.84 -2.39 -3.36
CA PRO A 356 30.95 -2.59 -4.29
C PRO A 356 30.47 -2.86 -5.71
N GLY A 357 31.24 -2.38 -6.70
CA GLY A 357 30.92 -2.48 -8.12
C GLY A 357 29.99 -1.36 -8.59
N ARG A 358 28.81 -1.22 -7.99
CA ARG A 358 27.84 -0.17 -8.31
C ARG A 358 26.98 0.17 -7.08
N PRO A 359 26.79 1.46 -6.75
CA PRO A 359 25.83 1.87 -5.72
C PRO A 359 24.41 1.41 -6.05
N ILE A 360 23.63 1.10 -5.01
CA ILE A 360 22.21 0.79 -5.10
C ILE A 360 21.43 2.00 -4.58
N GLN A 361 20.54 2.54 -5.40
CA GLN A 361 19.68 3.68 -5.03
C GLN A 361 18.56 3.23 -4.07
N VAL A 362 18.10 4.13 -3.20
CA VAL A 362 16.98 3.88 -2.27
C VAL A 362 15.75 4.67 -2.68
N ALA A 363 14.64 3.96 -2.88
CA ALA A 363 13.31 4.53 -3.09
C ALA A 363 12.40 4.25 -1.88
N LEU A 364 11.52 5.20 -1.57
CA LEU A 364 10.49 5.06 -0.52
C LEU A 364 9.08 5.17 -1.07
N ASP A 365 8.16 4.54 -0.35
CA ASP A 365 6.74 4.47 -0.66
C ASP A 365 5.92 5.53 0.10
N SER A 366 5.71 6.69 -0.52
CA SER A 366 5.03 7.82 0.11
C SER A 366 3.51 7.65 0.10
N VAL A 367 2.95 7.10 1.19
CA VAL A 367 1.51 6.99 1.43
C VAL A 367 0.96 8.26 2.11
N LEU A 368 0.56 9.25 1.30
CA LEU A 368 -0.06 10.51 1.79
C LEU A 368 -1.50 10.71 1.27
N GLY A 369 -2.04 9.74 0.53
CA GLY A 369 -3.37 9.78 -0.09
C GLY A 369 -4.54 9.73 0.90
N HIS A 370 -4.37 9.00 2.00
CA HIS A 370 -5.42 8.69 2.98
C HIS A 370 -4.85 8.55 4.40
N ALA A 371 -5.77 8.41 5.36
CA ALA A 371 -5.46 7.98 6.72
C ALA A 371 -6.47 6.92 7.18
N ASP A 372 -6.02 5.91 7.91
CA ASP A 372 -6.89 4.98 8.62
C ASP A 372 -7.86 5.72 9.55
N PHE A 373 -9.02 5.12 9.85
CA PHE A 373 -10.01 5.72 10.77
C PHE A 373 -9.39 6.11 12.11
N GLN A 374 -8.43 5.34 12.61
CA GLN A 374 -7.70 5.64 13.84
C GLN A 374 -6.91 6.96 13.75
N GLY A 375 -6.49 7.38 12.54
CA GLY A 375 -5.82 8.66 12.32
C GLY A 375 -6.69 9.87 12.68
N ALA A 376 -8.03 9.72 12.68
CA ALA A 376 -8.92 10.78 13.13
C ALA A 376 -8.76 11.14 14.60
N GLU A 377 -8.32 10.18 15.44
CA GLU A 377 -8.04 10.43 16.86
C GLU A 377 -6.75 11.25 17.03
N LEU A 378 -5.73 10.96 16.22
CA LEU A 378 -4.43 11.64 16.27
C LEU A 378 -4.45 13.02 15.60
N LEU A 379 -5.29 13.17 14.57
CA LEU A 379 -5.41 14.38 13.75
C LEU A 379 -6.70 15.15 14.01
N ARG A 380 -7.36 14.90 15.14
CA ARG A 380 -8.57 15.61 15.58
C ARG A 380 -8.29 17.10 15.73
N THR A 381 -9.28 17.92 15.40
CA THR A 381 -9.25 19.37 15.65
C THR A 381 -10.39 19.80 16.58
N PHE A 382 -10.19 20.93 17.27
CA PHE A 382 -11.03 21.38 18.38
C PHE A 382 -11.77 22.69 18.08
N ASP A 383 -11.75 23.12 16.83
CA ASP A 383 -12.46 24.30 16.35
C ASP A 383 -13.97 24.08 16.21
N GLN A 384 -14.42 22.82 16.25
CA GLN A 384 -15.83 22.42 16.19
C GLN A 384 -16.10 21.19 17.06
N ASP A 385 -17.35 21.01 17.46
CA ASP A 385 -17.79 19.81 18.17
C ASP A 385 -17.56 18.56 17.31
N SER A 386 -17.16 17.46 17.97
CA SER A 386 -16.89 16.18 17.29
C SER A 386 -17.79 15.09 17.83
N PRO A 387 -18.40 14.26 16.96
CA PRO A 387 -18.98 12.98 17.37
C PRO A 387 -17.93 12.04 17.98
N GLU A 388 -18.38 11.07 18.78
CA GLU A 388 -17.49 10.04 19.36
C GLU A 388 -16.97 9.03 18.31
N LEU A 389 -17.73 8.78 17.24
CA LEU A 389 -17.35 7.83 16.19
C LEU A 389 -16.18 8.35 15.34
N LEU A 390 -15.06 7.62 15.33
CA LEU A 390 -13.82 7.96 14.60
C LEU A 390 -14.05 8.37 13.13
N LYS A 391 -14.96 7.65 12.45
CA LYS A 391 -15.35 7.91 11.06
C LYS A 391 -15.83 9.33 10.82
N TYR A 392 -16.41 9.99 11.83
CA TYR A 392 -17.00 11.33 11.74
C TYR A 392 -16.37 12.34 12.68
N GLN A 393 -15.31 11.96 13.41
CA GLN A 393 -14.59 12.90 14.27
C GLN A 393 -14.15 14.12 13.45
N HIS A 394 -14.36 15.31 14.00
CA HIS A 394 -14.00 16.54 13.32
C HIS A 394 -12.47 16.67 13.22
N SER A 395 -12.00 16.98 12.02
CA SER A 395 -10.58 17.19 11.73
C SER A 395 -10.47 18.18 10.59
N ARG A 396 -9.49 19.10 10.66
CA ARG A 396 -9.07 19.91 9.51
C ARG A 396 -8.14 19.14 8.56
N TYR A 397 -7.45 18.10 9.03
CA TYR A 397 -6.59 17.25 8.20
C TYR A 397 -7.38 16.28 7.32
N LEU A 398 -8.50 15.75 7.82
CA LEU A 398 -9.22 14.64 7.20
C LEU A 398 -10.59 15.07 6.67
N ALA A 399 -11.00 14.44 5.57
CA ALA A 399 -12.29 14.59 4.91
C ALA A 399 -13.15 13.33 5.13
N GLY A 400 -14.02 12.99 4.18
CA GLY A 400 -14.99 11.88 4.30
C GLY A 400 -14.33 10.49 4.38
N PRO A 401 -15.14 9.43 4.60
CA PRO A 401 -14.65 8.06 4.62
C PRO A 401 -14.26 7.56 3.22
N ASN A 402 -13.24 6.71 3.14
CA ASN A 402 -12.80 6.03 1.93
C ASN A 402 -12.50 4.54 2.20
N MET A 403 -11.90 3.84 1.23
CA MET A 403 -11.64 2.39 1.34
C MET A 403 -10.57 2.00 2.36
N TYR A 404 -9.67 2.93 2.72
CA TYR A 404 -8.58 2.72 3.67
C TYR A 404 -8.80 3.44 5.01
N GLY A 405 -9.91 4.15 5.17
CA GLY A 405 -10.21 4.98 6.33
C GLY A 405 -10.89 6.27 5.92
N ARG A 406 -10.12 7.37 5.84
CA ARG A 406 -10.58 8.72 5.52
C ARG A 406 -9.68 9.39 4.49
N ASP A 407 -10.30 10.20 3.64
CA ASP A 407 -9.59 11.06 2.68
C ASP A 407 -8.85 12.19 3.41
N VAL A 408 -7.79 12.70 2.80
CA VAL A 408 -7.06 13.88 3.28
C VAL A 408 -7.66 15.17 2.71
N ARG A 409 -7.73 16.24 3.50
CA ARG A 409 -8.28 17.53 3.09
C ARG A 409 -7.20 18.46 2.52
N TYR A 410 -6.82 18.25 1.27
CA TYR A 410 -5.78 19.05 0.58
C TYR A 410 -6.16 20.52 0.32
N GLY A 411 -7.43 20.89 0.47
CA GLY A 411 -7.91 22.27 0.34
C GLY A 411 -7.40 23.22 1.43
N ASP A 412 -6.93 22.70 2.57
CA ASP A 412 -6.41 23.51 3.67
C ASP A 412 -4.89 23.81 3.49
N PRO A 413 -4.48 25.09 3.40
CA PRO A 413 -3.08 25.45 3.15
C PRO A 413 -2.13 24.98 4.27
N THR A 414 -2.59 24.92 5.53
CA THR A 414 -1.77 24.47 6.65
C THR A 414 -1.57 22.96 6.61
N VAL A 415 -2.60 22.21 6.24
CA VAL A 415 -2.50 20.76 6.02
C VAL A 415 -1.50 20.47 4.91
N ARG A 416 -1.62 21.11 3.73
CA ARG A 416 -0.64 20.96 2.62
C ARG A 416 0.79 21.22 3.08
N ALA A 417 0.99 22.30 3.85
CA ALA A 417 2.30 22.69 4.35
C ALA A 417 2.90 21.65 5.30
N ILE A 418 2.10 21.11 6.22
CA ILE A 418 2.52 20.08 7.17
C ILE A 418 2.84 18.77 6.44
N LEU A 419 2.02 18.34 5.48
CA LEU A 419 2.27 17.13 4.70
C LEU A 419 3.56 17.23 3.85
N LEU A 420 3.79 18.37 3.20
CA LEU A 420 5.05 18.63 2.48
C LEU A 420 6.26 18.69 3.42
N GLU A 421 6.08 19.17 4.65
CA GLU A 421 7.14 19.18 5.66
C GLU A 421 7.48 17.75 6.13
N MET A 422 6.46 16.89 6.39
CA MET A 422 6.69 15.47 6.68
C MET A 422 7.47 14.80 5.56
N TYR A 423 7.00 15.01 4.32
CA TYR A 423 7.60 14.47 3.11
C TYR A 423 9.06 14.93 2.96
N HIS A 424 9.33 16.22 3.15
CA HIS A 424 10.69 16.75 3.10
C HIS A 424 11.62 16.15 4.15
N ARG A 425 11.17 16.06 5.42
CA ARG A 425 11.98 15.50 6.52
C ARG A 425 12.37 14.05 6.23
N LYS A 426 11.42 13.25 5.74
CA LYS A 426 11.65 11.86 5.35
C LYS A 426 12.64 11.77 4.16
N ASN A 427 12.47 12.63 3.17
CA ASN A 427 13.35 12.66 2.00
C ASN A 427 14.80 13.00 2.39
N ASN A 428 15.03 13.85 3.38
CA ASN A 428 16.38 14.27 3.81
C ASN A 428 17.22 13.18 4.49
N TYR A 429 16.69 11.97 4.72
CA TYR A 429 17.53 10.80 5.03
C TYR A 429 18.55 10.48 3.92
N GLY A 430 18.38 11.05 2.73
CA GLY A 430 19.30 10.87 1.60
C GLY A 430 18.81 9.84 0.59
N ILE A 431 17.52 9.53 0.56
CA ILE A 431 16.92 8.67 -0.46
C ILE A 431 17.14 9.25 -1.86
N ASP A 432 17.00 8.44 -2.90
CA ASP A 432 17.21 8.84 -4.30
C ASP A 432 15.92 9.05 -5.06
N ALA A 433 14.85 8.36 -4.65
CA ALA A 433 13.59 8.38 -5.34
C ALA A 433 12.39 8.21 -4.39
N VAL A 434 11.23 8.59 -4.88
CA VAL A 434 9.95 8.40 -4.20
C VAL A 434 8.96 7.77 -5.17
N ARG A 435 8.27 6.73 -4.72
CA ARG A 435 6.97 6.32 -5.24
C ARG A 435 5.90 7.09 -4.50
N VAL A 436 5.14 7.93 -5.19
CA VAL A 436 3.90 8.50 -4.69
C VAL A 436 2.84 7.42 -4.88
N ASP A 437 2.50 6.75 -3.78
CA ASP A 437 1.50 5.68 -3.76
C ASP A 437 0.11 6.25 -3.98
N GLY A 438 -0.72 5.47 -4.69
CA GLY A 438 -2.12 5.81 -4.91
C GLY A 438 -2.33 7.23 -5.43
N GLY A 439 -1.72 7.60 -6.56
CA GLY A 439 -1.84 8.94 -7.15
C GLY A 439 -3.30 9.37 -7.36
N GLN A 440 -4.23 8.42 -7.43
CA GLN A 440 -5.67 8.68 -7.49
C GLN A 440 -6.32 9.20 -6.20
N ASP A 441 -5.68 9.05 -5.05
CA ASP A 441 -6.26 9.39 -3.75
C ASP A 441 -6.04 10.88 -3.41
N PHE A 442 -5.26 11.59 -4.22
CA PHE A 442 -5.04 13.03 -4.14
C PHE A 442 -6.19 13.82 -4.76
N VAL A 443 -7.38 13.70 -4.16
CA VAL A 443 -8.63 14.33 -4.63
C VAL A 443 -8.83 15.67 -3.91
N LYS A 444 -8.91 16.76 -4.69
CA LYS A 444 -9.19 18.10 -4.17
C LYS A 444 -10.67 18.32 -3.91
N ASP A 445 -11.51 17.88 -4.84
CA ASP A 445 -12.95 18.12 -4.83
C ASP A 445 -13.71 17.14 -5.76
N ILE A 446 -15.03 17.25 -5.81
CA ILE A 446 -15.91 16.55 -6.74
C ILE A 446 -16.60 17.58 -7.63
N ASP A 447 -16.59 17.38 -8.95
CA ASP A 447 -17.32 18.24 -9.88
C ASP A 447 -18.83 18.07 -9.69
N GLU A 448 -19.53 19.15 -9.32
CA GLU A 448 -20.96 19.11 -8.97
C GLU A 448 -21.88 18.71 -10.14
N LEU A 449 -21.46 18.92 -11.39
CA LEU A 449 -22.28 18.65 -12.58
C LEU A 449 -22.15 17.20 -13.05
N THR A 450 -20.93 16.68 -13.05
CA THR A 450 -20.58 15.36 -13.60
C THR A 450 -20.44 14.30 -12.51
N GLY A 451 -20.21 14.70 -11.26
CA GLY A 451 -19.90 13.80 -10.14
C GLY A 451 -18.50 13.19 -10.20
N LEU A 452 -17.65 13.63 -11.15
CA LEU A 452 -16.28 13.13 -11.28
C LEU A 452 -15.37 13.76 -10.23
N LYS A 453 -14.38 12.99 -9.78
CA LYS A 453 -13.35 13.47 -8.87
C LYS A 453 -12.40 14.44 -9.58
N ILE A 454 -12.01 15.50 -8.88
CA ILE A 454 -11.02 16.48 -9.33
C ILE A 454 -9.71 16.22 -8.57
N GLN A 455 -8.65 15.84 -9.30
CA GLN A 455 -7.32 15.60 -8.73
C GLN A 455 -6.64 16.91 -8.29
N ASP A 456 -5.87 16.88 -7.20
CA ASP A 456 -5.04 18.01 -6.75
C ASP A 456 -3.67 18.03 -7.46
N ASP A 457 -3.69 18.43 -8.73
CA ASP A 457 -2.47 18.51 -9.54
C ASP A 457 -1.42 19.47 -8.98
N ASP A 458 -1.85 20.55 -8.33
CA ASP A 458 -0.95 21.52 -7.71
C ASP A 458 -0.17 20.89 -6.55
N PHE A 459 -0.81 20.04 -5.75
CA PHE A 459 -0.16 19.36 -4.64
C PHE A 459 0.79 18.26 -5.12
N LEU A 460 0.35 17.45 -6.10
CA LEU A 460 1.22 16.44 -6.73
C LEU A 460 2.44 17.09 -7.40
N ASN A 461 2.28 18.25 -8.04
CA ASN A 461 3.40 19.03 -8.57
C ASN A 461 4.32 19.54 -7.45
N ALA A 462 3.78 20.02 -6.32
CA ALA A 462 4.59 20.44 -5.18
C ALA A 462 5.42 19.28 -4.60
N MET A 463 4.83 18.09 -4.44
CA MET A 463 5.54 16.88 -4.02
C MET A 463 6.63 16.48 -5.02
N SER A 464 6.32 16.55 -6.32
CA SER A 464 7.25 16.14 -7.38
C SER A 464 8.42 17.11 -7.60
N THR A 465 8.30 18.34 -7.09
CA THR A 465 9.33 19.40 -7.23
C THR A 465 10.09 19.72 -5.95
N GLU A 466 9.71 19.08 -4.84
CA GLU A 466 10.38 19.24 -3.54
C GLU A 466 11.86 18.89 -3.65
N VAL A 467 12.71 19.72 -3.05
CA VAL A 467 14.16 19.53 -3.04
C VAL A 467 14.61 18.89 -1.74
N GLN A 468 15.55 17.97 -1.85
CA GLN A 468 16.26 17.38 -0.73
C GLN A 468 17.46 18.26 -0.35
N HIS A 469 17.68 18.46 0.94
CA HIS A 469 18.90 19.05 1.48
C HIS A 469 19.69 17.97 2.20
N VAL A 470 20.78 17.53 1.59
CA VAL A 470 21.57 16.40 2.08
C VAL A 470 23.06 16.68 1.91
N ALA A 471 23.88 16.32 2.91
CA ALA A 471 25.34 16.44 2.85
C ALA A 471 25.86 17.83 2.39
N GLY A 472 25.14 18.92 2.72
CA GLY A 472 25.50 20.28 2.33
C GLY A 472 25.18 20.65 0.88
N ILE A 473 24.45 19.82 0.14
CA ILE A 473 23.99 20.09 -1.23
C ILE A 473 22.45 20.16 -1.31
N THR A 474 21.97 20.74 -2.41
CA THR A 474 20.57 20.66 -2.83
C THR A 474 20.44 19.61 -3.92
N ARG A 475 19.54 18.65 -3.76
CA ARG A 475 19.35 17.52 -4.68
C ARG A 475 17.86 17.35 -5.02
N ARG A 476 17.57 16.98 -6.27
CA ARG A 476 16.24 16.64 -6.76
C ARG A 476 16.13 15.13 -6.89
N LEU A 477 15.08 14.56 -6.33
CA LEU A 477 14.81 13.13 -6.35
C LEU A 477 14.22 12.70 -7.69
N ASP A 478 14.30 11.41 -7.97
CA ASP A 478 13.51 10.81 -9.04
C ASP A 478 12.11 10.44 -8.52
N ILE A 479 11.07 10.73 -9.31
CA ILE A 479 9.68 10.63 -8.85
C ILE A 479 8.93 9.64 -9.73
N ASN A 480 8.28 8.68 -9.08
CA ASN A 480 7.36 7.73 -9.67
C ASN A 480 5.97 7.95 -9.09
N ILE A 481 4.93 8.03 -9.93
CA ILE A 481 3.55 8.14 -9.49
C ILE A 481 2.84 6.83 -9.80
N GLU A 482 2.38 6.14 -8.75
CA GLU A 482 1.53 4.96 -8.88
C GLU A 482 0.11 5.40 -9.21
N ASP A 483 -0.15 5.61 -10.49
CA ASP A 483 -1.50 5.80 -11.00
C ASP A 483 -1.52 5.46 -12.48
N GLY A 484 -2.58 4.78 -12.91
CA GLY A 484 -2.81 4.41 -14.29
C GLY A 484 -4.06 5.06 -14.87
N ARG A 485 -4.71 6.00 -14.19
CA ARG A 485 -6.00 6.57 -14.63
C ARG A 485 -5.82 7.84 -15.47
N PRO A 486 -6.68 8.08 -16.47
CA PRO A 486 -6.77 9.36 -17.15
C PRO A 486 -7.63 10.30 -16.31
N TRP A 487 -7.08 11.44 -15.87
CA TRP A 487 -7.85 12.41 -15.11
C TRP A 487 -8.59 13.38 -16.04
N PRO A 488 -9.87 13.70 -15.77
CA PRO A 488 -10.71 13.31 -14.63
C PRO A 488 -11.56 12.02 -14.81
N ASP A 489 -11.38 11.24 -15.88
CA ASP A 489 -12.15 10.01 -16.17
C ASP A 489 -11.63 8.79 -15.38
N ASP A 490 -11.83 8.81 -14.06
CA ASP A 490 -11.42 7.75 -13.14
C ASP A 490 -12.29 6.47 -13.23
N LEU A 491 -13.44 6.53 -13.90
CA LEU A 491 -14.40 5.43 -14.03
C LEU A 491 -14.13 4.52 -15.24
N ASN A 492 -13.77 5.07 -16.40
CA ASN A 492 -13.56 4.30 -17.65
C ASN A 492 -12.07 4.07 -17.97
N TRP A 493 -11.21 4.30 -16.98
CA TRP A 493 -9.76 4.34 -17.12
C TRP A 493 -9.13 3.11 -17.78
N ILE A 494 -9.68 1.91 -17.59
CA ILE A 494 -9.14 0.66 -18.17
C ILE A 494 -9.05 0.76 -19.71
N TYR A 495 -10.00 1.45 -20.33
CA TYR A 495 -10.09 1.63 -21.77
C TYR A 495 -9.41 2.92 -22.23
N ASN A 496 -9.58 4.00 -21.47
CA ASN A 496 -9.21 5.35 -21.90
C ASN A 496 -7.79 5.77 -21.49
N SER A 497 -7.14 5.03 -20.59
CA SER A 497 -5.83 5.43 -20.09
C SER A 497 -4.72 5.32 -21.14
N SER A 498 -3.95 6.41 -21.26
CA SER A 498 -2.65 6.45 -21.93
C SER A 498 -1.51 5.98 -21.03
N TYR A 499 -1.71 5.91 -19.70
CA TYR A 499 -0.68 5.70 -18.68
C TYR A 499 0.47 6.73 -18.75
N LEU A 500 0.24 7.91 -19.33
CA LEU A 500 1.24 8.98 -19.49
C LEU A 500 0.75 10.35 -19.00
N CYS A 501 -0.48 10.46 -18.49
CA CYS A 501 -1.05 11.74 -18.04
C CYS A 501 -0.12 12.45 -17.05
N HIS A 502 0.38 11.73 -16.04
CA HIS A 502 1.30 12.32 -15.06
C HIS A 502 2.63 12.74 -15.70
N VAL A 503 3.15 11.96 -16.65
CA VAL A 503 4.38 12.30 -17.37
C VAL A 503 4.25 13.60 -18.17
N TRP A 504 3.07 13.86 -18.76
CA TRP A 504 2.82 15.04 -19.60
C TRP A 504 2.36 16.28 -18.83
N GLU A 505 1.58 16.09 -17.77
CA GLU A 505 0.92 17.19 -17.06
C GLU A 505 1.77 17.77 -15.93
N ARG A 506 2.73 17.00 -15.39
CA ARG A 506 3.60 17.50 -14.33
C ARG A 506 4.62 18.49 -14.90
N ASN A 507 4.68 19.68 -14.30
CA ASN A 507 5.60 20.75 -14.72
C ASN A 507 6.84 20.76 -13.84
N LEU A 508 7.87 19.98 -14.21
CA LEU A 508 9.11 19.91 -13.45
C LEU A 508 10.19 20.86 -14.00
N PRO A 509 11.03 21.44 -13.12
CA PRO A 509 12.18 22.25 -13.53
C PRO A 509 13.14 21.51 -14.47
N PHE A 510 13.86 22.28 -15.29
CA PHE A 510 14.94 21.79 -16.16
C PHE A 510 14.53 20.73 -17.20
N GLY A 511 13.23 20.56 -17.46
CA GLY A 511 12.72 19.57 -18.42
C GLY A 511 12.70 18.14 -17.86
N ASP A 512 12.79 18.00 -16.53
CA ASP A 512 12.60 16.72 -15.87
C ASP A 512 11.19 16.18 -16.10
N ARG A 513 11.03 14.86 -15.98
CA ARG A 513 9.74 14.18 -16.05
C ARG A 513 9.60 13.23 -14.87
N THR A 514 8.38 13.08 -14.38
CA THR A 514 8.01 11.99 -13.48
C THR A 514 7.95 10.69 -14.27
N LYS A 515 8.03 9.57 -13.57
CA LYS A 515 7.66 8.26 -14.08
C LYS A 515 6.25 7.91 -13.65
N GLN A 516 5.62 7.02 -14.41
CA GLN A 516 4.28 6.52 -14.15
C GLN A 516 4.24 5.00 -14.28
N TRP A 517 3.33 4.32 -13.58
CA TRP A 517 3.19 2.87 -13.71
C TRP A 517 2.66 2.48 -15.10
N SER A 518 3.33 1.51 -15.73
CA SER A 518 2.95 1.00 -17.06
C SER A 518 1.65 0.18 -17.02
N PRO A 519 0.98 0.02 -18.18
CA PRO A 519 -0.17 -0.86 -18.32
C PRO A 519 0.13 -2.35 -18.11
N LEU A 520 1.38 -2.77 -17.92
CA LEU A 520 1.75 -4.17 -17.68
C LEU A 520 2.01 -4.48 -16.20
N ILE A 521 2.35 -3.48 -15.38
CA ILE A 521 2.65 -3.67 -13.96
C ILE A 521 1.52 -3.20 -13.04
N PHE A 522 0.62 -2.33 -13.53
CA PHE A 522 -0.52 -1.87 -12.74
C PHE A 522 -1.37 -3.03 -12.22
N ALA A 523 -1.79 -2.95 -10.95
CA ALA A 523 -2.21 -4.05 -10.08
C ALA A 523 -3.09 -5.15 -10.72
N HIS A 524 -4.08 -4.75 -11.51
CA HIS A 524 -5.03 -5.64 -12.21
C HIS A 524 -4.44 -6.51 -13.33
N ASN A 525 -3.17 -6.30 -13.71
CA ASN A 525 -2.48 -7.06 -14.76
C ASN A 525 -1.84 -8.33 -14.20
N VAL A 526 -2.65 -9.40 -14.13
CA VAL A 526 -2.24 -10.69 -13.58
C VAL A 526 -1.93 -11.73 -14.67
N HIS A 527 -0.65 -12.07 -14.77
CA HIS A 527 -0.03 -12.88 -15.81
C HIS A 527 -0.43 -14.38 -15.80
N ALA A 528 -1.09 -14.84 -14.73
CA ALA A 528 -1.52 -16.23 -14.57
C ALA A 528 -2.78 -16.58 -15.37
N LYS A 529 -3.51 -15.58 -15.90
CA LYS A 529 -4.72 -15.78 -16.72
C LYS A 529 -4.41 -16.51 -18.02
N PHE A 530 -5.33 -17.36 -18.47
CA PHE A 530 -5.16 -18.09 -19.73
C PHE A 530 -5.08 -17.13 -20.90
N LYS A 531 -4.07 -17.30 -21.76
CA LYS A 531 -3.82 -16.47 -22.96
C LYS A 531 -3.56 -14.99 -22.66
N TRP A 532 -3.05 -14.67 -21.47
CA TRP A 532 -2.78 -13.30 -21.07
C TRP A 532 -1.77 -12.60 -22.00
N PHE A 533 -0.68 -13.27 -22.41
CA PHE A 533 0.29 -12.67 -23.33
C PHE A 533 -0.31 -12.50 -24.74
N PHE A 534 -1.22 -13.38 -25.16
CA PHE A 534 -1.97 -13.16 -26.40
C PHE A 534 -2.90 -11.94 -26.28
N THR A 535 -3.70 -11.82 -25.21
CA THR A 535 -4.70 -10.74 -25.11
C THR A 535 -4.07 -9.37 -24.84
N LYS A 536 -2.92 -9.30 -24.17
CA LYS A 536 -2.24 -8.05 -23.80
C LYS A 536 -1.25 -7.52 -24.83
N TRP A 537 -1.19 -8.09 -26.03
CA TRP A 537 -0.20 -7.72 -27.05
C TRP A 537 -0.13 -6.21 -27.36
N ASP A 538 -1.27 -5.53 -27.40
CA ASP A 538 -1.28 -4.09 -27.64
C ASP A 538 -0.52 -3.32 -26.54
N ARG A 539 -0.69 -3.71 -25.26
CA ARG A 539 0.04 -3.09 -24.15
C ARG A 539 1.54 -3.37 -24.20
N PHE A 540 1.97 -4.52 -24.71
CA PHE A 540 3.39 -4.78 -24.96
C PHE A 540 3.97 -3.91 -26.08
N LYS A 541 3.19 -3.60 -27.12
CA LYS A 541 3.61 -2.63 -28.14
C LYS A 541 3.70 -1.21 -27.56
N ASP A 542 2.77 -0.83 -26.70
CA ASP A 542 2.79 0.47 -26.03
C ASP A 542 4.07 0.61 -25.21
N VAL A 543 4.41 -0.41 -24.38
CA VAL A 543 5.65 -0.43 -23.60
C VAL A 543 6.87 -0.35 -24.49
N PHE A 544 6.92 -1.08 -25.60
CA PHE A 544 8.04 -1.00 -26.52
C PHE A 544 8.23 0.42 -27.08
N LYS A 545 7.16 1.15 -27.39
CA LYS A 545 7.22 2.46 -28.06
C LYS A 545 7.43 3.63 -27.10
N GLU A 546 6.77 3.60 -25.95
CA GLU A 546 6.60 4.77 -25.08
C GLU A 546 7.10 4.54 -23.65
N GLY A 547 7.62 3.35 -23.32
CA GLY A 547 7.91 2.95 -21.95
C GLY A 547 9.08 3.63 -21.26
N ALA A 548 9.84 4.53 -21.88
CA ALA A 548 11.03 5.16 -21.28
C ALA A 548 10.74 5.88 -19.94
N ASP A 549 9.56 6.48 -19.81
CA ASP A 549 9.12 7.18 -18.60
C ASP A 549 8.19 6.29 -17.74
N TRP A 550 8.18 4.97 -17.94
CA TRP A 550 7.36 4.05 -17.17
C TRP A 550 8.12 3.21 -16.16
N ILE A 551 7.44 2.89 -15.05
CA ILE A 551 7.73 1.69 -14.27
C ILE A 551 7.16 0.51 -15.04
N THR A 552 8.06 -0.34 -15.50
CA THR A 552 7.74 -1.61 -16.17
C THR A 552 8.04 -2.76 -15.22
N GLY A 553 8.14 -4.00 -15.70
CA GLY A 553 8.52 -5.14 -14.85
C GLY A 553 7.56 -6.32 -14.96
N ASN A 554 7.63 -7.19 -13.96
CA ASN A 554 6.88 -8.45 -13.95
C ASN A 554 6.08 -8.71 -12.67
N SER A 555 6.44 -8.08 -11.55
CA SER A 555 5.85 -8.37 -10.25
C SER A 555 6.05 -7.23 -9.27
N THR A 556 4.96 -6.88 -8.59
CA THR A 556 4.91 -6.06 -7.38
C THR A 556 4.19 -6.82 -6.28
N HIS A 557 4.22 -6.29 -5.07
CA HIS A 557 3.40 -6.71 -3.94
C HIS A 557 1.90 -6.77 -4.33
N ASP A 558 1.48 -5.84 -5.18
CA ASP A 558 0.13 -5.72 -5.69
C ASP A 558 -0.20 -6.81 -6.72
N ASN A 559 0.67 -7.05 -7.70
CA ASN A 559 0.45 -8.16 -8.65
C ASN A 559 0.39 -9.52 -7.92
N ALA A 560 1.21 -9.70 -6.88
CA ALA A 560 1.20 -10.92 -6.07
C ALA A 560 -0.12 -11.08 -5.28
N ARG A 561 -0.69 -9.98 -4.77
CA ARG A 561 -2.03 -9.99 -4.14
C ARG A 561 -3.13 -10.26 -5.15
N TYR A 562 -3.18 -9.50 -6.23
CA TYR A 562 -4.24 -9.61 -7.22
C TYR A 562 -4.20 -10.92 -7.99
N LEU A 563 -3.06 -11.61 -8.06
CA LEU A 563 -2.98 -12.95 -8.66
C LEU A 563 -4.01 -13.90 -8.06
N TYR A 564 -4.05 -14.03 -6.73
CA TYR A 564 -5.00 -14.96 -6.10
C TYR A 564 -6.42 -14.40 -6.02
N ARG A 565 -6.59 -13.08 -6.05
CA ARG A 565 -7.91 -12.42 -6.04
C ARG A 565 -8.63 -12.45 -7.39
N MET A 566 -7.88 -12.33 -8.48
CA MET A 566 -8.44 -12.08 -9.82
C MET A 566 -8.23 -13.24 -10.80
N THR A 567 -7.48 -14.27 -10.43
CA THR A 567 -7.27 -15.44 -11.28
C THR A 567 -8.16 -16.59 -10.83
N ALA A 568 -8.99 -17.08 -11.74
CA ALA A 568 -9.83 -18.24 -11.48
C ALA A 568 -8.99 -19.49 -11.21
N THR A 569 -9.48 -20.38 -10.36
CA THR A 569 -8.82 -21.66 -10.03
C THR A 569 -9.14 -22.77 -11.02
N THR A 570 -9.87 -22.48 -12.10
CA THR A 570 -10.22 -23.43 -13.15
C THR A 570 -9.09 -23.48 -14.18
N PRO A 571 -8.49 -24.67 -14.47
CA PRO A 571 -7.40 -24.76 -15.43
C PRO A 571 -7.88 -24.57 -16.87
N SER A 572 -7.06 -23.96 -17.71
CA SER A 572 -7.32 -23.81 -19.14
C SER A 572 -7.51 -25.12 -19.91
N SER A 573 -7.08 -26.25 -19.36
CA SER A 573 -7.39 -27.58 -19.91
C SER A 573 -8.88 -27.94 -19.87
N LYS A 574 -9.68 -27.21 -19.08
CA LYS A 574 -11.15 -27.30 -19.04
C LYS A 574 -11.85 -26.19 -19.84
N TYR A 575 -11.10 -25.43 -20.64
CA TYR A 575 -11.66 -24.34 -21.44
C TYR A 575 -12.80 -24.83 -22.34
N THR A 576 -13.92 -24.09 -22.31
CA THR A 576 -15.06 -24.33 -23.18
C THR A 576 -15.09 -23.26 -24.28
N PRO A 577 -15.15 -23.63 -25.58
CA PRO A 577 -15.20 -22.66 -26.67
C PRO A 577 -16.29 -21.60 -26.49
N GLY A 578 -15.89 -20.32 -26.56
CA GLY A 578 -16.78 -19.17 -26.38
C GLY A 578 -16.85 -18.62 -24.97
N ALA A 579 -16.31 -19.32 -23.96
CA ALA A 579 -16.15 -18.77 -22.62
C ALA A 579 -15.06 -17.68 -22.59
N PRO A 580 -15.16 -16.66 -21.69
CA PRO A 580 -14.08 -15.70 -21.46
C PRO A 580 -12.78 -16.40 -21.04
N LEU A 581 -11.65 -15.96 -21.59
CA LEU A 581 -10.36 -16.61 -21.32
C LEU A 581 -9.90 -16.34 -19.88
N GLU A 582 -10.21 -15.17 -19.31
CA GLU A 582 -9.85 -14.81 -17.93
C GLU A 582 -10.55 -15.64 -16.84
N GLU A 583 -11.60 -16.42 -17.18
CA GLU A 583 -12.24 -17.38 -16.26
C GLU A 583 -11.41 -18.66 -16.06
N TYR A 584 -10.23 -18.74 -16.68
CA TYR A 584 -9.30 -19.85 -16.58
C TYR A 584 -7.88 -19.34 -16.27
N TYR A 585 -7.13 -20.11 -15.49
CA TYR A 585 -5.69 -19.89 -15.38
C TYR A 585 -4.92 -20.68 -16.45
N ASN A 586 -3.73 -20.20 -16.80
CA ASN A 586 -2.84 -20.85 -17.74
C ASN A 586 -2.17 -22.08 -17.10
N ASN A 587 -2.71 -23.27 -17.34
CA ASN A 587 -2.19 -24.51 -16.78
C ASN A 587 -0.96 -25.07 -17.53
N ASP A 588 -0.43 -24.37 -18.53
CA ASP A 588 0.89 -24.66 -19.09
C ASP A 588 2.03 -24.09 -18.20
N LEU A 589 1.71 -23.16 -17.30
CA LEU A 589 2.68 -22.61 -16.36
C LEU A 589 3.06 -23.62 -15.28
N GLY A 590 2.19 -24.53 -14.84
CA GLY A 590 2.50 -25.48 -13.78
C GLY A 590 1.38 -26.49 -13.57
N ASN A 591 1.71 -27.59 -12.87
CA ASN A 591 0.74 -28.64 -12.54
C ASN A 591 -0.06 -28.31 -11.27
N GLU A 592 0.51 -27.49 -10.39
CA GLU A 592 -0.11 -27.05 -9.14
C GLU A 592 -0.21 -25.52 -9.12
N LEU A 593 -1.23 -24.98 -8.44
CA LEU A 593 -1.47 -23.54 -8.38
C LEU A 593 -0.28 -22.73 -7.81
N PRO A 594 0.45 -23.19 -6.76
CA PRO A 594 1.64 -22.48 -6.29
C PRO A 594 2.77 -22.41 -7.34
N GLU A 595 2.95 -23.47 -8.13
CA GLU A 595 3.92 -23.49 -9.24
C GLU A 595 3.51 -22.52 -10.35
N VAL A 596 2.20 -22.47 -10.69
CA VAL A 596 1.64 -21.51 -11.64
C VAL A 596 1.88 -20.08 -11.16
N ALA A 597 1.61 -19.79 -9.89
CA ALA A 597 1.81 -18.47 -9.31
C ALA A 597 3.28 -18.04 -9.38
N TYR A 598 4.20 -18.92 -8.95
CA TYR A 598 5.64 -18.65 -9.03
C TYR A 598 6.11 -18.38 -10.45
N ARG A 599 5.75 -19.22 -11.42
CA ARG A 599 6.19 -19.06 -12.82
C ARG A 599 5.49 -17.92 -13.56
N ALA A 600 4.31 -17.50 -13.09
CA ALA A 600 3.65 -16.29 -13.60
C ALA A 600 4.37 -15.02 -13.13
N LEU A 601 4.65 -14.91 -11.83
CA LEU A 601 5.27 -13.73 -11.22
C LEU A 601 6.78 -13.65 -11.47
N ASN A 602 7.43 -14.80 -11.74
CA ASN A 602 8.87 -14.90 -11.96
C ASN A 602 9.21 -15.56 -13.32
N ASN A 603 8.56 -15.07 -14.38
CA ASN A 603 8.66 -15.64 -15.72
C ASN A 603 10.00 -15.26 -16.43
N PRO A 604 10.85 -16.21 -16.88
CA PRO A 604 12.14 -15.90 -17.50
C PRO A 604 12.05 -15.05 -18.77
N ALA A 605 11.07 -15.33 -19.63
CA ALA A 605 10.86 -14.60 -20.87
C ALA A 605 10.44 -13.14 -20.61
N LEU A 606 9.53 -12.93 -19.65
CA LEU A 606 9.11 -11.58 -19.26
C LEU A 606 10.23 -10.81 -18.56
N THR A 607 11.03 -11.47 -17.69
CA THR A 607 12.21 -10.88 -17.07
C THR A 607 13.25 -10.45 -18.12
N ALA A 608 13.49 -11.28 -19.14
CA ALA A 608 14.41 -10.95 -20.23
C ALA A 608 13.90 -9.83 -21.14
N LEU A 609 12.59 -9.77 -21.43
CA LEU A 609 11.99 -8.66 -22.17
C LEU A 609 12.20 -7.34 -21.42
N ASN A 610 11.86 -7.30 -20.13
CA ASN A 610 11.97 -6.09 -19.31
C ASN A 610 13.43 -5.65 -19.12
N LEU A 611 14.35 -6.57 -18.81
CA LEU A 611 15.74 -6.20 -18.54
C LEU A 611 16.58 -6.04 -19.80
N GLY A 612 16.37 -6.90 -20.80
CA GLY A 612 17.24 -7.01 -21.98
C GLY A 612 16.71 -6.40 -23.28
N PHE A 613 15.49 -5.86 -23.29
CA PHE A 613 14.88 -5.37 -24.55
C PHE A 613 14.03 -4.11 -24.40
N PHE A 614 13.09 -4.06 -23.45
CA PHE A 614 12.14 -2.94 -23.31
C PHE A 614 12.74 -1.69 -22.65
N PRO A 615 12.20 -0.51 -23.02
CA PRO A 615 12.46 0.74 -22.32
C PRO A 615 11.84 0.77 -20.91
N GLY A 616 12.20 1.80 -20.16
CA GLY A 616 11.63 2.09 -18.84
C GLY A 616 12.44 1.54 -17.67
N SER A 617 11.77 1.43 -16.53
CA SER A 617 12.38 1.11 -15.23
C SER A 617 11.72 -0.15 -14.65
N PRO A 618 12.28 -1.34 -14.89
CA PRO A 618 11.61 -2.58 -14.55
C PRO A 618 11.67 -2.87 -13.05
N MET A 619 10.50 -3.11 -12.46
CA MET A 619 10.31 -3.45 -11.05
C MET A 619 10.01 -4.94 -10.84
N PHE A 620 10.54 -5.46 -9.74
CA PHE A 620 10.42 -6.85 -9.30
C PHE A 620 10.11 -6.88 -7.81
N PHE A 621 9.31 -7.84 -7.35
CA PHE A 621 9.05 -8.03 -5.92
C PHE A 621 9.91 -9.15 -5.35
N TYR A 622 10.54 -8.92 -4.20
CA TYR A 622 11.48 -9.88 -3.62
C TYR A 622 10.82 -11.23 -3.29
N ASN A 623 9.64 -11.23 -2.66
CA ASN A 623 8.90 -12.46 -2.38
C ASN A 623 8.57 -13.24 -3.67
N SER A 624 8.10 -12.54 -4.71
CA SER A 624 7.83 -13.15 -6.02
C SER A 624 9.07 -13.76 -6.67
N THR A 625 10.21 -13.07 -6.57
CA THR A 625 11.49 -13.51 -7.14
C THR A 625 12.01 -14.79 -6.45
N VAL A 626 11.82 -14.90 -5.14
CA VAL A 626 12.20 -16.10 -4.37
C VAL A 626 11.16 -17.23 -4.50
N GLY A 627 9.90 -16.90 -4.79
CA GLY A 627 8.78 -17.84 -4.78
C GLY A 627 8.15 -18.02 -3.40
N THR A 628 8.23 -16.98 -2.58
CA THR A 628 7.62 -16.90 -1.25
C THR A 628 6.14 -16.48 -1.37
N PRO A 629 5.21 -17.10 -0.62
CA PRO A 629 3.82 -16.66 -0.53
C PRO A 629 3.69 -15.17 -0.19
N TRP A 630 2.57 -14.57 -0.61
CA TRP A 630 2.24 -13.18 -0.27
C TRP A 630 0.75 -13.03 0.02
N LEU A 631 0.43 -12.40 1.15
CA LEU A 631 -0.93 -12.12 1.59
C LEU A 631 -1.04 -10.64 1.99
N PHE A 632 -2.21 -10.04 1.76
CA PHE A 632 -2.60 -8.82 2.44
C PHE A 632 -2.95 -9.10 3.91
N PHE A 633 -2.00 -8.92 4.83
CA PHE A 633 -2.21 -9.08 6.28
C PHE A 633 -2.19 -7.73 7.01
N ARG A 634 -2.98 -7.63 8.08
CA ARG A 634 -3.20 -6.42 8.89
C ARG A 634 -3.46 -6.82 10.34
N ASP A 635 -2.49 -6.62 11.24
CA ASP A 635 -2.60 -6.97 12.67
C ASP A 635 -3.06 -5.77 13.49
N LEU A 636 -4.33 -5.36 13.34
CA LEU A 636 -4.90 -4.21 14.05
C LEU A 636 -5.94 -4.56 15.11
N GLY A 637 -6.25 -5.83 15.33
CA GLY A 637 -7.20 -6.26 16.36
C GLY A 637 -8.58 -5.61 16.23
N ASP A 638 -8.90 -5.04 15.07
CA ASP A 638 -10.00 -4.10 14.91
C ASP A 638 -11.29 -4.79 14.46
N PHE A 639 -12.32 -3.98 14.18
CA PHE A 639 -13.61 -4.48 13.77
C PHE A 639 -13.54 -5.31 12.47
N TYR A 640 -12.59 -5.04 11.57
CA TYR A 640 -12.55 -5.55 10.21
C TYR A 640 -11.52 -6.66 9.95
N ASP A 641 -10.64 -7.01 10.90
CA ASP A 641 -9.68 -8.12 10.72
C ASP A 641 -10.35 -9.42 10.27
N THR A 642 -11.49 -9.78 10.88
CA THR A 642 -12.27 -10.97 10.47
C THR A 642 -12.80 -10.84 9.05
N LYS A 643 -13.24 -9.65 8.64
CA LYS A 643 -13.68 -9.38 7.26
C LYS A 643 -12.53 -9.54 6.28
N ILE A 644 -11.35 -8.99 6.60
CA ILE A 644 -10.16 -9.07 5.75
C ILE A 644 -9.73 -10.53 5.59
N VAL A 645 -9.62 -11.27 6.70
CA VAL A 645 -9.32 -12.71 6.65
C VAL A 645 -10.36 -13.44 5.82
N ALA A 646 -11.64 -13.13 5.99
CA ALA A 646 -12.69 -13.76 5.21
C ALA A 646 -12.59 -13.44 3.71
N ASP A 647 -12.18 -12.24 3.31
CA ASP A 647 -12.01 -11.84 1.91
C ASP A 647 -10.73 -12.40 1.27
N GLU A 648 -9.64 -12.49 2.02
CA GLU A 648 -8.29 -12.73 1.48
C GLU A 648 -7.78 -14.16 1.72
N ALA A 649 -8.12 -14.79 2.85
CA ALA A 649 -7.42 -15.99 3.33
C ALA A 649 -7.69 -17.25 2.49
N ALA A 650 -8.96 -17.46 2.11
CA ALA A 650 -9.35 -18.63 1.34
C ALA A 650 -8.64 -18.70 -0.03
N PRO A 651 -8.68 -17.66 -0.90
CA PRO A 651 -7.98 -17.70 -2.18
C PRO A 651 -6.46 -17.73 -1.99
N PHE A 652 -5.90 -17.06 -0.98
CA PHE A 652 -4.48 -17.14 -0.65
C PHE A 652 -4.03 -18.59 -0.37
N LEU A 653 -4.72 -19.31 0.53
CA LEU A 653 -4.37 -20.70 0.85
C LEU A 653 -4.51 -21.64 -0.36
N VAL A 654 -5.41 -21.34 -1.28
CA VAL A 654 -5.61 -22.13 -2.49
C VAL A 654 -4.46 -21.91 -3.48
N TRP A 655 -4.02 -20.67 -3.65
CA TRP A 655 -3.00 -20.32 -4.63
C TRP A 655 -1.57 -20.54 -4.16
N TYR A 656 -1.25 -20.25 -2.89
CA TYR A 656 0.14 -20.22 -2.43
C TYR A 656 0.55 -21.33 -1.46
N VAL A 657 -0.41 -21.93 -0.74
CA VAL A 657 -0.07 -22.86 0.36
C VAL A 657 -0.46 -24.29 -0.01
N PRO A 658 0.48 -25.14 -0.48
CA PRO A 658 0.19 -26.54 -0.72
C PRO A 658 -0.04 -27.31 0.59
N GLU A 659 -0.69 -28.48 0.49
CA GLU A 659 -0.98 -29.35 1.66
C GLU A 659 0.28 -29.72 2.44
N SER A 660 1.40 -29.99 1.75
CA SER A 660 2.68 -30.33 2.37
C SER A 660 3.26 -29.18 3.20
N MET A 661 3.13 -27.94 2.72
CA MET A 661 3.58 -26.74 3.42
C MET A 661 2.71 -26.48 4.65
N TYR A 662 1.38 -26.58 4.52
CA TYR A 662 0.49 -26.45 5.68
C TYR A 662 0.76 -27.54 6.73
N ALA A 663 1.00 -28.78 6.31
CA ALA A 663 1.24 -29.91 7.22
C ALA A 663 2.55 -29.78 8.02
N ALA A 664 3.52 -29.00 7.55
CA ALA A 664 4.81 -28.84 8.23
C ALA A 664 4.63 -28.21 9.64
N PRO A 665 5.23 -28.76 10.71
CA PRO A 665 4.94 -28.35 12.09
C PRO A 665 5.20 -26.87 12.39
N GLN A 666 6.15 -26.26 11.69
CA GLN A 666 6.52 -24.85 11.89
C GLN A 666 5.51 -23.86 11.31
N HIS A 667 4.69 -24.26 10.33
CA HIS A 667 3.73 -23.38 9.66
C HIS A 667 2.33 -23.51 10.26
N PHE A 668 1.56 -22.42 10.25
CA PHE A 668 0.18 -22.39 10.72
C PHE A 668 -0.02 -22.96 12.14
N ARG A 669 0.95 -22.72 13.04
CA ARG A 669 0.95 -23.29 14.40
C ARG A 669 -0.27 -22.83 15.19
N ARG A 670 -0.59 -21.54 15.13
CA ARG A 670 -1.70 -20.94 15.90
C ARG A 670 -3.04 -21.44 15.36
N CYS A 671 -3.21 -21.55 14.05
CA CYS A 671 -4.40 -22.16 13.46
C CYS A 671 -4.56 -23.64 13.87
N LYS A 672 -3.47 -24.42 13.91
CA LYS A 672 -3.50 -25.82 14.36
C LYS A 672 -3.88 -25.94 15.83
N GLU A 673 -3.38 -25.05 16.69
CA GLU A 673 -3.77 -24.98 18.11
C GLU A 673 -5.27 -24.70 18.30
N LEU A 674 -5.91 -24.00 17.35
CA LEU A 674 -7.37 -23.81 17.31
C LEU A 674 -8.15 -25.02 16.75
N GLY A 675 -7.46 -26.11 16.38
CA GLY A 675 -8.05 -27.35 15.88
C GLY A 675 -8.12 -27.46 14.35
N PHE A 676 -7.46 -26.58 13.60
CA PHE A 676 -7.35 -26.69 12.14
C PHE A 676 -6.11 -27.51 11.73
N ASP A 677 -6.10 -28.80 12.01
CA ASP A 677 -4.93 -29.67 11.78
C ASP A 677 -4.58 -29.89 10.30
N THR A 678 -5.53 -29.66 9.40
CA THR A 678 -5.35 -29.87 7.95
C THR A 678 -5.79 -28.66 7.16
N ARG A 679 -5.14 -28.42 6.01
CA ARG A 679 -5.53 -27.35 5.08
C ARG A 679 -6.98 -27.53 4.61
N GLY A 680 -7.41 -28.78 4.44
CA GLY A 680 -8.78 -29.17 4.09
C GLY A 680 -9.87 -28.70 5.08
N ALA A 681 -9.52 -28.52 6.36
CA ALA A 681 -10.45 -27.96 7.35
C ALA A 681 -10.71 -26.46 7.14
N LEU A 682 -9.75 -25.75 6.52
CA LEU A 682 -9.84 -24.33 6.22
C LEU A 682 -10.40 -24.08 4.82
N VAL A 683 -9.89 -24.79 3.81
CA VAL A 683 -10.27 -24.61 2.40
C VAL A 683 -10.44 -25.94 1.69
N ALA A 684 -11.43 -26.02 0.80
CA ALA A 684 -11.66 -27.18 -0.05
C ALA A 684 -10.47 -27.42 -1.01
N ARG A 685 -10.35 -28.67 -1.47
CA ARG A 685 -9.37 -28.99 -2.51
C ARG A 685 -9.85 -28.44 -3.86
N PRO A 686 -9.00 -27.73 -4.63
CA PRO A 686 -9.37 -27.26 -5.95
C PRO A 686 -9.87 -28.41 -6.83
N GLY A 687 -11.05 -28.23 -7.45
CA GLY A 687 -11.65 -29.23 -8.35
C GLY A 687 -12.31 -30.44 -7.67
N SER A 688 -12.51 -30.42 -6.34
CA SER A 688 -13.26 -31.46 -5.62
C SER A 688 -14.78 -31.36 -5.78
N GLU A 689 -15.28 -30.83 -6.91
CA GLU A 689 -16.69 -30.93 -7.27
C GLU A 689 -17.05 -32.42 -7.33
N ASP A 690 -17.85 -32.82 -6.36
CA ASP A 690 -18.14 -34.21 -6.09
C ASP A 690 -19.02 -34.80 -7.21
N LYS A 691 -18.46 -35.74 -7.98
CA LYS A 691 -19.18 -36.47 -9.03
C LYS A 691 -20.32 -37.34 -8.48
N SER A 692 -20.41 -37.53 -7.16
CA SER A 692 -21.47 -38.30 -6.49
C SER A 692 -22.66 -37.46 -6.02
N GLY A 693 -22.64 -36.13 -6.24
CA GLY A 693 -23.75 -35.24 -5.88
C GLY A 693 -23.87 -34.92 -4.38
N SER A 694 -22.91 -35.33 -3.54
CA SER A 694 -22.90 -35.02 -2.10
C SER A 694 -22.13 -33.74 -1.74
N GLY A 695 -21.36 -33.18 -2.68
CA GLY A 695 -20.57 -31.96 -2.54
C GLY A 695 -19.39 -32.14 -1.59
N ALA A 696 -18.16 -31.77 -1.99
CA ALA A 696 -17.09 -31.61 -1.02
C ALA A 696 -17.50 -30.52 -0.03
N ARG A 697 -17.53 -30.82 1.27
CA ARG A 697 -17.90 -29.83 2.28
C ARG A 697 -16.93 -28.65 2.22
N PRO A 698 -17.41 -27.41 2.11
CA PRO A 698 -16.54 -26.23 2.16
C PRO A 698 -15.81 -26.18 3.50
N GLY A 699 -14.56 -25.72 3.46
CA GLY A 699 -13.79 -25.47 4.68
C GLY A 699 -14.25 -24.19 5.38
N PHE A 700 -13.76 -23.96 6.60
CA PHE A 700 -14.14 -22.84 7.45
C PHE A 700 -13.93 -21.47 6.76
N LEU A 701 -12.77 -21.27 6.10
CA LEU A 701 -12.47 -20.03 5.38
C LEU A 701 -13.29 -19.89 4.09
N ASN A 702 -13.69 -20.98 3.44
CA ASN A 702 -14.58 -20.88 2.28
C ASN A 702 -15.95 -20.32 2.69
N GLU A 703 -16.46 -20.72 3.85
CA GLU A 703 -17.75 -20.23 4.33
C GLU A 703 -17.66 -18.76 4.78
N LEU A 704 -16.58 -18.37 5.45
CA LEU A 704 -16.32 -16.95 5.76
C LEU A 704 -16.22 -16.09 4.49
N ASN A 705 -15.49 -16.57 3.47
CA ASN A 705 -15.39 -15.89 2.18
C ASN A 705 -16.75 -15.75 1.49
N ARG A 706 -17.58 -16.81 1.54
CA ARG A 706 -18.96 -16.77 1.04
C ARG A 706 -19.78 -15.70 1.76
N LEU A 707 -19.77 -15.68 3.10
CA LEU A 707 -20.50 -14.68 3.89
C LEU A 707 -20.06 -13.24 3.56
N THR A 708 -18.75 -13.03 3.40
CA THR A 708 -18.20 -11.72 3.04
C THR A 708 -18.64 -11.27 1.65
N SER A 709 -18.72 -12.20 0.68
CA SER A 709 -19.15 -11.89 -0.69
C SER A 709 -20.62 -11.44 -0.80
N LEU A 710 -21.44 -11.76 0.21
CA LEU A 710 -22.85 -11.35 0.29
C LEU A 710 -23.04 -9.91 0.79
N ILE A 711 -22.03 -9.33 1.44
CA ILE A 711 -22.09 -7.96 1.95
C ILE A 711 -22.38 -7.01 0.79
N LYS A 712 -23.44 -6.20 0.96
CA LYS A 712 -23.92 -5.28 -0.08
C LYS A 712 -23.16 -3.96 0.00
N THR A 713 -22.69 -3.49 -1.15
CA THR A 713 -22.26 -2.08 -1.34
C THR A 713 -23.48 -1.19 -1.45
N ASP A 714 -23.33 0.14 -1.38
CA ASP A 714 -24.44 1.08 -1.59
C ASP A 714 -25.17 0.86 -2.92
N ALA A 715 -24.42 0.60 -3.99
CA ALA A 715 -24.98 0.25 -5.28
C ALA A 715 -25.80 -1.05 -5.21
N LYS A 716 -25.30 -2.09 -4.52
CA LYS A 716 -26.05 -3.34 -4.31
C LYS A 716 -27.26 -3.15 -3.40
N ILE A 717 -27.19 -2.27 -2.39
CA ILE A 717 -28.34 -1.92 -1.53
C ILE A 717 -29.43 -1.29 -2.38
N PHE A 718 -29.07 -0.32 -3.22
CA PHE A 718 -30.04 0.32 -4.12
C PHE A 718 -30.62 -0.68 -5.12
N LEU A 719 -29.78 -1.49 -5.78
CA LEU A 719 -30.24 -2.54 -6.68
C LEU A 719 -31.13 -3.58 -5.96
N TYR A 720 -30.85 -3.90 -4.70
CA TYR A 720 -31.68 -4.81 -3.90
C TYR A 720 -33.13 -4.33 -3.77
N LEU A 721 -33.35 -3.01 -3.74
CA LEU A 721 -34.71 -2.45 -3.62
C LEU A 721 -35.55 -2.62 -4.89
N TYR A 722 -34.95 -2.59 -6.08
CA TYR A 722 -35.72 -2.56 -7.34
C TYR A 722 -35.37 -3.62 -8.38
N ASP A 723 -34.19 -4.24 -8.37
CA ASP A 723 -33.79 -5.26 -9.34
C ASP A 723 -34.61 -6.56 -9.17
N SER A 724 -34.50 -7.50 -10.09
CA SER A 724 -35.19 -8.79 -10.02
C SER A 724 -34.54 -9.71 -8.97
N PRO A 725 -35.31 -10.54 -8.25
CA PRO A 725 -34.76 -11.61 -7.40
C PRO A 725 -33.93 -12.65 -8.15
N SER A 726 -34.06 -12.74 -9.48
CA SER A 726 -33.17 -13.56 -10.31
C SER A 726 -31.74 -13.00 -10.41
N ARG A 727 -31.52 -11.75 -9.97
CA ARG A 727 -30.23 -11.06 -9.94
C ARG A 727 -29.85 -10.70 -8.50
N VAL A 728 -30.05 -9.45 -8.08
CA VAL A 728 -29.67 -8.95 -6.75
C VAL A 728 -30.87 -8.40 -5.96
N GLY A 729 -32.07 -8.41 -6.54
CA GLY A 729 -33.28 -7.84 -5.95
C GLY A 729 -33.80 -8.63 -4.75
N GLY A 730 -34.30 -7.92 -3.73
CA GLY A 730 -34.93 -8.50 -2.55
C GLY A 730 -36.43 -8.71 -2.64
N TYR A 731 -37.08 -8.15 -3.66
CA TYR A 731 -38.55 -8.09 -3.77
C TYR A 731 -38.98 -8.46 -5.18
N ALA A 732 -39.97 -9.35 -5.32
CA ALA A 732 -40.47 -9.80 -6.62
C ALA A 732 -41.19 -8.68 -7.38
N ASP A 733 -41.98 -7.86 -6.69
CA ASP A 733 -42.78 -6.80 -7.29
C ASP A 733 -43.01 -5.61 -6.35
N ARG A 734 -43.77 -4.61 -6.82
CA ARG A 734 -44.12 -3.41 -6.06
C ARG A 734 -44.92 -3.74 -4.80
N THR A 735 -45.82 -4.72 -4.84
CA THR A 735 -46.69 -5.08 -3.71
C THR A 735 -45.87 -5.61 -2.53
N GLU A 736 -44.87 -6.45 -2.82
CA GLU A 736 -43.98 -6.99 -1.78
C GLU A 736 -43.15 -5.89 -1.12
N LEU A 737 -42.66 -4.93 -1.92
CA LEU A 737 -41.93 -3.75 -1.43
C LEU A 737 -42.82 -2.84 -0.56
N GLU A 738 -44.05 -2.54 -1.01
CA GLU A 738 -45.04 -1.78 -0.23
C GLU A 738 -45.37 -2.48 1.09
N THR A 739 -45.60 -3.79 1.05
CA THR A 739 -45.86 -4.61 2.24
C THR A 739 -44.70 -4.53 3.23
N ARG A 740 -43.46 -4.51 2.73
CA ARG A 740 -42.27 -4.37 3.59
C ARG A 740 -42.23 -3.00 4.27
N ILE A 741 -42.48 -1.93 3.51
CA ILE A 741 -42.54 -0.56 4.06
C ILE A 741 -43.62 -0.48 5.13
N GLU A 742 -44.82 -1.01 4.87
CA GLU A 742 -45.91 -1.03 5.84
C GLU A 742 -45.52 -1.72 7.15
N ARG A 743 -44.87 -2.89 7.09
CA ARG A 743 -44.40 -3.62 8.28
C ARG A 743 -43.30 -2.87 9.04
N LEU A 744 -42.43 -2.15 8.34
CA LEU A 744 -41.39 -1.33 8.98
C LEU A 744 -42.00 -0.11 9.70
N LEU A 745 -43.02 0.52 9.10
CA LEU A 745 -43.69 1.68 9.68
C LEU A 745 -44.65 1.29 10.81
N SER A 746 -45.37 0.18 10.63
CA SER A 746 -46.37 -0.35 11.55
C SER A 746 -46.09 -1.85 11.80
N PRO A 747 -45.17 -2.18 12.71
CA PRO A 747 -44.86 -3.56 13.07
C PRO A 747 -46.10 -4.38 13.42
N GLN A 748 -46.25 -5.55 12.80
CA GLN A 748 -47.43 -6.42 13.01
C GLN A 748 -47.11 -7.65 13.86
N THR A 749 -45.83 -7.95 14.04
CA THR A 749 -45.32 -9.12 14.76
C THR A 749 -44.18 -8.73 15.70
N GLY A 750 -43.87 -9.56 16.70
CA GLY A 750 -42.72 -9.33 17.58
C GLY A 750 -41.38 -9.32 16.84
N GLU A 751 -41.29 -10.01 15.68
CA GLU A 751 -40.11 -9.94 14.81
C GLU A 751 -40.01 -8.57 14.12
N ASP A 752 -41.12 -8.03 13.62
CA ASP A 752 -41.16 -6.69 13.03
C ASP A 752 -40.83 -5.61 14.08
N GLU A 753 -41.31 -5.76 15.32
CA GLU A 753 -41.00 -4.85 16.43
C GLU A 753 -39.51 -4.86 16.76
N HIS A 754 -38.93 -6.06 16.88
CA HIS A 754 -37.49 -6.21 17.11
C HIS A 754 -36.68 -5.60 15.96
N ARG A 755 -37.07 -5.90 14.72
CA ARG A 755 -36.40 -5.41 13.52
C ARG A 755 -36.45 -3.89 13.43
N ARG A 756 -37.62 -3.29 13.69
CA ARG A 756 -37.77 -1.83 13.74
C ARG A 756 -36.90 -1.22 14.83
N ALA A 757 -36.86 -1.80 16.02
CA ALA A 757 -36.00 -1.32 17.11
C ALA A 757 -34.50 -1.43 16.78
N VAL A 758 -34.07 -2.44 16.00
CA VAL A 758 -32.70 -2.53 15.48
C VAL A 758 -32.42 -1.41 14.47
N LEU A 759 -33.32 -1.17 13.52
CA LEU A 759 -33.16 -0.11 12.52
C LEU A 759 -33.15 1.29 13.15
N ASP A 760 -34.04 1.57 14.09
CA ASP A 760 -34.07 2.85 14.80
C ASP A 760 -32.76 3.08 15.58
N ARG A 761 -32.23 2.03 16.24
CA ARG A 761 -30.91 2.10 16.90
C ARG A 761 -29.78 2.32 15.91
N ARG A 762 -29.79 1.65 14.76
CA ARG A 762 -28.78 1.80 13.69
C ARG A 762 -28.79 3.22 13.12
N ILE A 763 -29.97 3.76 12.82
CA ILE A 763 -30.15 5.14 12.33
C ILE A 763 -29.73 6.15 13.39
N ALA A 764 -30.02 5.90 14.67
CA ALA A 764 -29.62 6.78 15.76
C ALA A 764 -28.12 6.73 16.04
N ALA A 765 -27.50 5.55 15.89
CA ALA A 765 -26.06 5.35 16.09
C ALA A 765 -25.24 6.07 15.02
N ASP A 766 -25.72 6.08 13.77
CA ASP A 766 -25.01 6.71 12.65
C ASP A 766 -25.99 7.40 11.69
N ARG A 767 -26.52 8.55 12.16
CA ARG A 767 -27.49 9.32 11.39
C ARG A 767 -26.89 9.84 10.08
N PHE A 768 -25.61 10.20 10.09
CA PHE A 768 -24.91 10.72 8.93
C PHE A 768 -24.77 9.66 7.83
N GLU A 769 -24.35 8.44 8.17
CA GLU A 769 -24.29 7.35 7.18
C GLU A 769 -25.67 7.05 6.59
N SER A 770 -26.69 7.08 7.45
CA SER A 770 -28.06 6.87 7.03
C SER A 770 -28.54 7.98 6.07
N ASP A 771 -28.22 9.25 6.36
CA ASP A 771 -28.48 10.40 5.47
C ASP A 771 -27.72 10.25 4.15
N ARG A 772 -26.44 9.84 4.18
CA ARG A 772 -25.60 9.63 3.00
C ARG A 772 -26.15 8.54 2.08
N LYS A 773 -26.51 7.37 2.63
CA LYS A 773 -27.13 6.28 1.85
C LYS A 773 -28.46 6.72 1.24
N LEU A 774 -29.28 7.46 2.00
CA LEU A 774 -30.51 8.05 1.48
C LEU A 774 -30.21 8.97 0.30
N GLY A 775 -29.27 9.90 0.46
CA GLY A 775 -28.83 10.81 -0.62
C GLY A 775 -28.34 10.06 -1.86
N TYR A 776 -27.51 9.02 -1.69
CA TYR A 776 -27.04 8.17 -2.79
C TYR A 776 -28.20 7.46 -3.51
N CYS A 777 -29.13 6.84 -2.77
CA CYS A 777 -30.27 6.20 -3.38
C CYS A 777 -31.14 7.20 -4.15
N LEU A 778 -31.37 8.40 -3.60
CA LEU A 778 -32.13 9.46 -4.27
C LEU A 778 -31.46 9.92 -5.57
N SER A 779 -30.13 10.08 -5.58
CA SER A 779 -29.40 10.48 -6.79
C SER A 779 -29.39 9.40 -7.89
N MET A 780 -29.51 8.12 -7.52
CA MET A 780 -29.48 7.00 -8.46
C MET A 780 -30.83 6.69 -9.14
N ILE A 781 -31.95 7.14 -8.57
CA ILE A 781 -33.29 6.88 -9.11
C ILE A 781 -33.44 7.34 -10.58
N PRO A 782 -33.08 8.58 -10.96
CA PRO A 782 -33.22 9.03 -12.35
C PRO A 782 -32.42 8.19 -13.34
N THR A 783 -31.14 7.94 -13.04
CA THR A 783 -30.23 7.14 -13.88
C THR A 783 -30.74 5.71 -14.06
N ALA A 784 -31.25 5.08 -13.00
CA ALA A 784 -31.80 3.73 -13.08
C ALA A 784 -33.04 3.66 -13.99
N ARG A 785 -33.91 4.70 -13.96
CA ARG A 785 -35.07 4.78 -14.85
C ARG A 785 -34.67 4.95 -16.31
N GLU A 786 -33.64 5.75 -16.58
CA GLU A 786 -33.11 5.92 -17.94
C GLU A 786 -32.53 4.63 -18.50
N HIS A 787 -31.71 3.92 -17.71
CA HIS A 787 -31.19 2.60 -18.07
C HIS A 787 -32.31 1.60 -18.32
N LEU A 788 -33.32 1.54 -17.46
CA LEU A 788 -34.44 0.62 -17.62
C LEU A 788 -35.28 0.94 -18.88
N ALA A 789 -35.41 2.22 -19.22
CA ALA A 789 -36.07 2.64 -20.46
C ALA A 789 -35.27 2.24 -21.71
N ALA A 790 -33.93 2.22 -21.63
CA ALA A 790 -33.08 1.69 -22.69
C ALA A 790 -33.20 0.16 -22.81
N ASP A 791 -33.12 -0.56 -21.69
CA ASP A 791 -33.27 -2.01 -21.63
C ASP A 791 -34.63 -2.47 -22.21
N ARG A 792 -35.72 -1.73 -21.94
CA ARG A 792 -37.03 -2.01 -22.54
C ARG A 792 -37.04 -1.92 -24.07
N ARG A 793 -36.22 -1.05 -24.66
CA ARG A 793 -36.11 -0.91 -26.13
C ARG A 793 -35.25 -2.01 -26.76
N GLU A 794 -34.27 -2.50 -26.03
CA GLU A 794 -33.21 -3.36 -26.59
C GLU A 794 -33.37 -4.86 -26.21
N LEU A 795 -33.94 -5.15 -25.05
CA LEU A 795 -34.02 -6.53 -24.55
C LEU A 795 -35.20 -7.33 -25.15
N PRO A 796 -35.00 -8.64 -25.40
CA PRO A 796 -36.04 -9.53 -25.94
C PRO A 796 -37.31 -9.59 -25.07
N ALA A 797 -38.45 -9.90 -25.72
CA ALA A 797 -39.78 -9.98 -25.09
C ALA A 797 -39.84 -10.84 -23.80
N LYS A 798 -39.00 -11.89 -23.69
CA LYS A 798 -38.94 -12.77 -22.52
C LYS A 798 -38.47 -12.07 -21.23
N HIS A 799 -37.74 -10.97 -21.33
CA HIS A 799 -37.27 -10.19 -20.17
C HIS A 799 -38.22 -9.03 -19.82
N GLN A 800 -39.17 -8.70 -20.70
CA GLN A 800 -40.09 -7.58 -20.50
C GLN A 800 -40.94 -7.67 -19.21
N PRO A 801 -41.41 -8.85 -18.75
CA PRO A 801 -42.13 -8.95 -17.48
C PRO A 801 -41.28 -8.51 -16.27
N GLU A 802 -40.00 -8.89 -16.20
CA GLU A 802 -39.09 -8.48 -15.13
C GLU A 802 -38.88 -6.95 -15.14
N LEU A 803 -38.71 -6.36 -16.33
CA LEU A 803 -38.57 -4.91 -16.52
C LEU A 803 -39.84 -4.13 -16.09
N VAL A 804 -41.03 -4.75 -16.13
CA VAL A 804 -42.26 -4.14 -15.62
C VAL A 804 -42.26 -4.07 -14.10
N HIS A 805 -41.86 -5.14 -13.43
CA HIS A 805 -41.77 -5.17 -11.97
C HIS A 805 -40.68 -4.23 -11.43
N GLN A 806 -39.53 -4.16 -12.09
CA GLN A 806 -38.45 -3.22 -11.75
C GLN A 806 -38.90 -1.76 -11.86
N ASP A 807 -39.58 -1.40 -12.95
CA ASP A 807 -40.11 -0.04 -13.18
C ASP A 807 -41.17 0.35 -12.16
N ALA A 808 -42.06 -0.57 -11.79
CA ALA A 808 -43.08 -0.34 -10.78
C ALA A 808 -42.45 -0.08 -9.39
N LYS A 809 -41.38 -0.80 -9.03
CA LYS A 809 -40.63 -0.56 -7.79
C LYS A 809 -39.86 0.76 -7.82
N LEU A 810 -39.17 1.08 -8.92
CA LEU A 810 -38.51 2.39 -9.08
C LEU A 810 -39.51 3.56 -9.02
N THR A 811 -40.70 3.37 -9.58
CA THR A 811 -41.79 4.35 -9.51
C THR A 811 -42.23 4.58 -8.07
N LEU A 812 -42.40 3.52 -7.27
CA LEU A 812 -42.71 3.65 -5.84
C LEU A 812 -41.61 4.41 -5.08
N LEU A 813 -40.33 4.09 -5.33
CA LEU A 813 -39.21 4.78 -4.68
C LEU A 813 -39.19 6.28 -5.04
N ALA A 814 -39.48 6.62 -6.30
CA ALA A 814 -39.61 8.01 -6.74
C ALA A 814 -40.82 8.72 -6.11
N GLU A 815 -41.99 8.06 -6.05
CA GLU A 815 -43.19 8.58 -5.39
C GLU A 815 -42.93 8.91 -3.92
N LEU A 816 -42.25 8.03 -3.18
CA LEU A 816 -41.88 8.25 -1.78
C LEU A 816 -40.92 9.43 -1.61
N ALA A 817 -39.99 9.61 -2.54
CA ALA A 817 -39.05 10.73 -2.54
C ALA A 817 -39.76 12.06 -2.80
N GLU A 818 -40.61 12.12 -3.84
CA GLU A 818 -41.35 13.32 -4.24
C GLU A 818 -42.37 13.77 -3.18
N GLN A 819 -42.96 12.83 -2.45
CA GLN A 819 -43.95 13.10 -1.40
C GLN A 819 -43.32 13.41 -0.03
N GLY A 820 -41.98 13.44 0.08
CA GLY A 820 -41.28 13.74 1.34
C GLY A 820 -41.34 12.63 2.39
N HIS A 821 -41.55 11.37 1.99
CA HIS A 821 -41.57 10.20 2.88
C HIS A 821 -40.16 9.67 3.17
N GLU A 822 -39.22 10.56 3.49
CA GLU A 822 -37.81 10.22 3.72
C GLU A 822 -37.62 9.19 4.85
N THR A 823 -38.46 9.22 5.87
CA THR A 823 -38.43 8.22 6.96
C THR A 823 -38.69 6.81 6.44
N SER A 824 -39.66 6.65 5.52
CA SER A 824 -39.99 5.34 4.93
C SER A 824 -38.84 4.82 4.06
N LEU A 825 -38.29 5.68 3.20
CA LEU A 825 -37.13 5.35 2.37
C LEU A 825 -35.92 4.99 3.21
N ARG A 826 -35.64 5.76 4.27
CA ARG A 826 -34.52 5.50 5.17
C ARG A 826 -34.63 4.16 5.86
N LEU A 827 -35.79 3.85 6.44
CA LEU A 827 -36.03 2.55 7.08
C LEU A 827 -35.86 1.41 6.08
N LEU A 828 -36.37 1.57 4.86
CA LEU A 828 -36.24 0.58 3.80
C LEU A 828 -34.79 0.37 3.35
N ILE A 829 -34.01 1.45 3.20
CA ILE A 829 -32.60 1.41 2.82
C ILE A 829 -31.77 0.74 3.91
N GLU A 830 -31.96 1.11 5.18
CA GLU A 830 -31.24 0.46 6.28
C GLU A 830 -31.67 -1.00 6.47
N ASP A 831 -32.94 -1.32 6.21
CA ASP A 831 -33.42 -2.70 6.22
C ASP A 831 -32.75 -3.55 5.14
N ALA A 832 -32.63 -3.02 3.92
CA ALA A 832 -31.91 -3.67 2.82
C ALA A 832 -30.41 -3.79 3.11
N ALA A 833 -29.80 -2.76 3.72
CA ALA A 833 -28.39 -2.77 4.12
C ALA A 833 -28.10 -3.80 5.21
N MET A 834 -29.04 -4.05 6.12
CA MET A 834 -28.90 -5.03 7.19
C MET A 834 -28.96 -6.48 6.70
N VAL A 835 -29.58 -6.75 5.54
CA VAL A 835 -29.57 -8.09 4.94
C VAL A 835 -28.14 -8.40 4.49
N ASP A 836 -27.58 -9.50 5.00
CA ASP A 836 -26.19 -9.92 4.75
C ASP A 836 -25.14 -8.87 5.13
N ASP A 837 -25.39 -8.06 6.16
CA ASP A 837 -24.42 -7.10 6.66
C ASP A 837 -23.19 -7.80 7.29
N TYR A 838 -22.11 -7.04 7.44
CA TYR A 838 -20.97 -7.47 8.24
C TYR A 838 -21.32 -7.43 9.74
N ASP A 839 -21.83 -8.56 10.22
CA ASP A 839 -22.18 -8.79 11.62
C ASP A 839 -21.53 -10.11 12.07
N ILE A 840 -20.46 -9.99 12.86
CA ILE A 840 -19.68 -11.13 13.33
C ILE A 840 -20.50 -12.01 14.28
N ASP A 841 -21.40 -11.44 15.08
CA ASP A 841 -22.28 -12.19 15.98
C ASP A 841 -23.27 -13.03 15.17
N SER A 842 -23.86 -12.44 14.13
CA SER A 842 -24.69 -13.17 13.16
C SER A 842 -23.90 -14.29 12.48
N TRP A 843 -22.69 -14.02 12.01
CA TRP A 843 -21.82 -15.02 11.37
C TRP A 843 -21.49 -16.19 12.30
N ALA A 844 -21.21 -15.91 13.58
CA ALA A 844 -20.92 -16.95 14.57
C ALA A 844 -22.07 -17.95 14.76
N THR A 845 -23.31 -17.55 14.46
CA THR A 845 -24.50 -18.42 14.51
C THR A 845 -24.83 -19.11 13.19
N ASN A 846 -24.10 -18.81 12.11
CA ASN A 846 -24.37 -19.38 10.79
C ASN A 846 -24.19 -20.91 10.78
N ALA A 847 -25.23 -21.64 10.35
CA ALA A 847 -25.25 -23.10 10.40
C ALA A 847 -24.14 -23.78 9.57
N ASN A 848 -23.81 -23.22 8.40
CA ASN A 848 -22.74 -23.76 7.56
C ASN A 848 -21.37 -23.51 8.20
N LEU A 849 -21.16 -22.32 8.77
CA LEU A 849 -19.91 -21.98 9.45
C LEU A 849 -19.71 -22.85 10.69
N LEU A 850 -20.75 -23.03 11.50
CA LEU A 850 -20.75 -23.93 12.65
C LEU A 850 -20.45 -25.38 12.27
N SER A 851 -20.97 -25.85 11.13
CA SER A 851 -20.67 -27.18 10.58
C SER A 851 -19.18 -27.35 10.25
N ALA A 852 -18.54 -26.30 9.70
CA ALA A 852 -17.12 -26.26 9.38
C ALA A 852 -16.20 -25.94 10.59
N THR A 853 -16.76 -25.54 11.73
CA THR A 853 -16.00 -25.14 12.92
C THR A 853 -15.47 -26.37 13.67
N PRO A 854 -14.16 -26.43 14.00
CA PRO A 854 -13.57 -27.54 14.75
C PRO A 854 -14.09 -27.59 16.20
N PRO A 855 -14.05 -28.77 16.87
CA PRO A 855 -14.56 -28.91 18.24
C PRO A 855 -13.96 -27.92 19.24
N HIS A 856 -12.66 -27.59 19.10
CA HIS A 856 -11.94 -26.65 19.98
C HIS A 856 -12.51 -25.22 19.95
N MET A 857 -13.11 -24.81 18.84
CA MET A 857 -13.73 -23.50 18.70
C MET A 857 -15.22 -23.48 19.07
N ARG A 858 -15.82 -24.60 19.49
CA ARG A 858 -17.24 -24.65 19.85
C ARG A 858 -17.49 -24.35 21.34
N PRO A 859 -18.59 -23.66 21.72
CA PRO A 859 -19.48 -22.91 20.83
C PRO A 859 -18.72 -21.75 20.16
N LEU A 860 -19.05 -21.44 18.91
CA LEU A 860 -18.45 -20.31 18.19
C LEU A 860 -19.12 -19.01 18.63
N ASP A 861 -18.34 -17.96 18.80
CA ASP A 861 -18.77 -16.60 19.13
C ASP A 861 -17.89 -15.57 18.40
N ALA A 862 -18.22 -14.29 18.52
CA ALA A 862 -17.48 -13.23 17.86
C ALA A 862 -16.03 -13.11 18.34
N GLU A 863 -15.75 -13.37 19.61
CA GLU A 863 -14.39 -13.31 20.16
C GLU A 863 -13.50 -14.42 19.56
N LYS A 864 -14.03 -15.64 19.42
CA LYS A 864 -13.32 -16.74 18.77
C LYS A 864 -13.10 -16.50 17.28
N LEU A 865 -14.02 -15.84 16.59
CA LEU A 865 -13.81 -15.42 15.20
C LEU A 865 -12.66 -14.41 15.09
N ARG A 866 -12.61 -13.40 15.96
CA ARG A 866 -11.49 -12.44 16.03
C ARG A 866 -10.18 -13.12 16.38
N SER A 867 -10.20 -14.03 17.35
CA SER A 867 -9.02 -14.82 17.76
C SER A 867 -8.47 -15.67 16.61
N PHE A 868 -9.36 -16.32 15.85
CA PHE A 868 -8.97 -17.05 14.65
C PHE A 868 -8.39 -16.12 13.58
N ALA A 869 -9.02 -14.97 13.31
CA ALA A 869 -8.53 -14.01 12.33
C ALA A 869 -7.09 -13.55 12.66
N ARG A 870 -6.85 -13.19 13.92
CA ARG A 870 -5.52 -12.83 14.43
C ARG A 870 -4.53 -13.98 14.30
N ALA A 871 -4.91 -15.20 14.73
CA ALA A 871 -4.06 -16.38 14.61
C ALA A 871 -3.65 -16.64 13.15
N PHE A 872 -4.61 -16.55 12.22
CA PHE A 872 -4.37 -16.73 10.80
C PHE A 872 -3.44 -15.66 10.22
N GLN A 873 -3.66 -14.38 10.52
CA GLN A 873 -2.81 -13.30 10.01
C GLN A 873 -1.37 -13.42 10.51
N LEU A 874 -1.16 -13.76 11.78
CA LEU A 874 0.19 -13.98 12.33
C LEU A 874 0.89 -15.18 11.68
N ASP A 875 0.16 -16.29 11.49
CA ASP A 875 0.70 -17.47 10.80
C ASP A 875 0.98 -17.18 9.31
N ALA A 876 0.16 -16.36 8.67
CA ALA A 876 0.34 -15.95 7.29
C ALA A 876 1.52 -14.96 7.12
N ALA A 877 1.70 -14.02 8.05
CA ALA A 877 2.87 -13.15 8.08
C ALA A 877 4.17 -13.96 8.26
N GLU A 878 4.15 -14.99 9.12
CA GLU A 878 5.26 -15.92 9.32
C GLU A 878 5.58 -16.68 8.02
N ILE A 879 4.58 -17.22 7.31
CA ILE A 879 4.85 -17.96 6.07
C ILE A 879 5.25 -17.07 4.88
N CYS A 880 4.92 -15.78 4.91
CA CYS A 880 5.39 -14.81 3.92
C CYS A 880 6.87 -14.41 4.14
N ASN A 881 7.52 -14.89 5.19
CA ASN A 881 8.94 -14.62 5.43
C ASN A 881 9.84 -15.37 4.44
N VAL A 882 10.67 -14.64 3.71
CA VAL A 882 11.54 -15.16 2.64
C VAL A 882 12.57 -16.18 3.16
N ALA A 883 13.00 -16.06 4.41
CA ALA A 883 13.98 -16.97 5.01
C ALA A 883 13.51 -18.44 5.03
N HIS A 884 12.20 -18.69 5.00
CA HIS A 884 11.64 -20.04 4.94
C HIS A 884 11.71 -20.69 3.55
N HIS A 885 11.91 -19.90 2.48
CA HIS A 885 11.79 -20.37 1.09
C HIS A 885 13.08 -20.21 0.29
N ALA A 886 14.02 -19.37 0.75
CA ALA A 886 15.28 -19.05 0.08
C ALA A 886 16.05 -20.30 -0.40
N GLY A 887 16.02 -21.39 0.37
CA GLY A 887 16.71 -22.65 0.02
C GLY A 887 16.12 -23.43 -1.15
N ALA A 888 14.89 -23.12 -1.59
CA ALA A 888 14.22 -23.80 -2.70
C ALA A 888 14.40 -23.09 -4.06
N MET A 889 15.04 -21.93 -4.07
CA MET A 889 15.21 -21.13 -5.29
C MET A 889 16.19 -21.80 -6.28
N SER A 890 15.85 -21.78 -7.57
CA SER A 890 16.72 -22.32 -8.63
C SER A 890 17.97 -21.47 -8.81
N GLN A 891 19.15 -22.08 -8.64
CA GLN A 891 20.45 -21.43 -8.85
C GLN A 891 20.63 -20.95 -10.30
N ASP A 892 20.25 -21.78 -11.29
CA ASP A 892 20.42 -21.43 -12.70
C ASP A 892 19.53 -20.25 -13.11
N PHE A 893 18.31 -20.20 -12.57
CA PHE A 893 17.41 -19.09 -12.81
C PHE A 893 17.89 -17.79 -12.12
N ALA A 894 18.34 -17.88 -10.87
CA ALA A 894 18.92 -16.74 -10.16
C ALA A 894 20.14 -16.16 -10.90
N GLU A 895 20.99 -17.05 -11.42
CA GLU A 895 22.15 -16.69 -12.23
C GLU A 895 21.75 -16.01 -13.55
N PHE A 896 20.72 -16.53 -14.24
CA PHE A 896 20.18 -15.91 -15.45
C PHE A 896 19.62 -14.51 -15.18
N ALA A 897 18.83 -14.34 -14.12
CA ALA A 897 18.27 -13.05 -13.74
C ALA A 897 19.36 -12.02 -13.36
N LEU A 898 20.38 -12.45 -12.61
CA LEU A 898 21.56 -11.63 -12.30
C LEU A 898 22.26 -11.16 -13.57
N LYS A 899 22.54 -12.07 -14.51
CA LYS A 899 23.17 -11.74 -15.79
C LYS A 899 22.35 -10.76 -16.63
N LEU A 900 21.03 -10.86 -16.60
CA LEU A 900 20.16 -9.90 -17.29
C LEU A 900 20.23 -8.50 -16.67
N ARG A 901 20.31 -8.39 -15.34
CA ARG A 901 20.50 -7.10 -14.66
C ARG A 901 21.85 -6.48 -15.02
N LEU A 902 22.93 -7.27 -14.97
CA LEU A 902 24.26 -6.82 -15.39
C LEU A 902 24.29 -6.43 -16.87
N PHE A 903 23.59 -7.17 -17.73
CA PHE A 903 23.43 -6.84 -19.13
C PHE A 903 22.73 -5.48 -19.31
N ARG A 904 21.65 -5.21 -18.56
CA ARG A 904 20.96 -3.92 -18.61
C ARG A 904 21.87 -2.77 -18.17
N GLN A 905 22.61 -2.96 -17.07
CA GLN A 905 23.57 -1.96 -16.57
C GLN A 905 24.67 -1.65 -17.59
N ALA A 906 25.11 -2.64 -18.36
CA ALA A 906 26.09 -2.48 -19.44
C ALA A 906 25.49 -1.85 -20.72
N ASN A 907 24.16 -1.81 -20.85
CA ASN A 907 23.45 -1.27 -22.01
C ASN A 907 22.38 -0.26 -21.57
N PRO A 908 22.77 0.87 -20.94
CA PRO A 908 21.83 1.81 -20.33
C PRO A 908 20.85 2.45 -21.34
N TRP A 909 21.24 2.53 -22.61
CA TRP A 909 20.39 2.99 -23.72
C TRP A 909 19.13 2.14 -23.92
N LEU A 910 19.08 0.92 -23.37
CA LEU A 910 17.86 0.11 -23.39
C LEU A 910 16.72 0.75 -22.62
N ALA A 911 17.00 1.64 -21.66
CA ALA A 911 15.97 2.38 -20.92
C ALA A 911 15.23 3.40 -21.80
N ASP A 912 15.85 3.88 -22.87
CA ASP A 912 15.27 4.86 -23.79
C ASP A 912 14.32 4.20 -24.80
N ASN A 913 13.34 4.95 -25.31
CA ASN A 913 12.45 4.48 -26.36
C ASN A 913 13.23 4.10 -27.64
N PRO A 914 12.78 3.09 -28.40
CA PRO A 914 13.40 2.70 -29.66
C PRO A 914 13.26 3.80 -30.72
N SER A 915 14.07 3.72 -31.77
CA SER A 915 13.84 4.53 -32.96
C SER A 915 12.55 4.12 -33.67
N ASN A 916 11.96 5.05 -34.42
CA ASN A 916 10.80 4.77 -35.27
C ASN A 916 11.17 4.08 -36.60
N ASP A 917 12.35 3.47 -36.69
CA ASP A 917 12.86 2.81 -37.89
C ASP A 917 12.95 1.29 -37.69
N ILE A 918 12.09 0.56 -38.40
CA ILE A 918 11.98 -0.90 -38.33
C ILE A 918 13.27 -1.65 -38.69
N HIS A 919 14.20 -1.02 -39.42
CA HIS A 919 15.49 -1.63 -39.74
C HIS A 919 16.41 -1.68 -38.52
N PHE A 920 16.25 -0.71 -37.61
CA PHE A 920 17.08 -0.57 -36.41
C PHE A 920 16.38 -1.11 -35.16
N ASP A 921 15.09 -0.83 -35.01
CA ASP A 921 14.30 -1.26 -33.87
C ASP A 921 12.95 -1.82 -34.32
N PHE A 922 12.69 -3.07 -33.98
CA PHE A 922 11.49 -3.79 -34.38
C PHE A 922 11.03 -4.70 -33.26
N PHE A 923 9.73 -4.76 -33.03
CA PHE A 923 9.12 -5.67 -32.08
C PHE A 923 7.78 -6.16 -32.60
N ASN A 924 7.59 -7.48 -32.61
CA ASN A 924 6.37 -8.10 -33.10
C ASN A 924 6.06 -9.42 -32.39
N ARG A 925 4.83 -9.88 -32.59
CA ARG A 925 4.33 -11.16 -32.12
C ARG A 925 4.13 -12.12 -33.28
N ASN A 926 4.36 -13.39 -33.04
CA ASN A 926 3.95 -14.48 -33.91
C ASN A 926 3.11 -15.51 -33.14
N VAL A 927 2.01 -15.97 -33.73
CA VAL A 927 1.07 -16.91 -33.10
C VAL A 927 1.09 -18.21 -33.91
N VAL A 928 1.52 -19.31 -33.29
CA VAL A 928 1.89 -20.54 -34.03
C VAL A 928 1.44 -21.81 -33.32
N THR A 929 1.01 -22.83 -34.06
CA THR A 929 0.61 -24.14 -33.49
C THR A 929 1.62 -25.24 -33.83
N ASN A 930 1.72 -26.25 -32.96
CA ASN A 930 2.55 -27.43 -33.21
C ASN A 930 2.06 -28.21 -34.44
N GLY A 931 2.88 -28.29 -35.49
CA GLY A 931 2.66 -29.18 -36.64
C GLY A 931 1.95 -28.60 -37.87
N ALA A 932 1.54 -27.32 -37.90
CA ALA A 932 0.83 -26.76 -39.05
C ALA A 932 1.72 -25.85 -39.94
N ARG A 933 1.74 -26.17 -41.24
CA ARG A 933 1.97 -25.19 -42.33
C ARG A 933 1.11 -23.97 -42.07
N HIS A 934 1.71 -22.78 -42.06
CA HIS A 934 1.10 -21.45 -42.17
C HIS A 934 -0.44 -21.46 -42.21
N LEU A 935 -1.11 -21.26 -41.07
CA LEU A 935 -2.49 -20.79 -41.05
C LEU A 935 -2.41 -19.34 -41.54
N GLY A 936 -2.93 -19.08 -42.75
CA GLY A 936 -2.59 -17.90 -43.54
C GLY A 936 -2.82 -16.55 -42.86
N GLY A 937 -1.98 -15.57 -43.23
CA GLY A 937 -2.24 -14.14 -43.11
C GLY A 937 -2.02 -13.53 -41.72
N TRP A 938 -1.64 -12.26 -41.73
CA TRP A 938 -1.52 -11.34 -40.59
C TRP A 938 -2.87 -11.10 -39.88
N SER A 939 -3.52 -12.15 -39.39
CA SER A 939 -4.80 -12.05 -38.69
C SER A 939 -4.92 -13.10 -37.59
N ASP A 940 -5.49 -12.71 -36.45
CA ASP A 940 -5.74 -13.55 -35.27
C ASP A 940 -6.81 -14.65 -35.51
N LYS A 941 -7.00 -15.11 -36.76
CA LYS A 941 -8.09 -16.00 -37.18
C LYS A 941 -7.75 -17.51 -37.10
N GLY A 942 -6.79 -17.89 -36.26
CA GLY A 942 -6.31 -19.28 -36.09
C GLY A 942 -6.82 -19.96 -34.81
N ASP A 943 -6.29 -21.15 -34.51
CA ASP A 943 -6.51 -21.85 -33.24
C ASP A 943 -5.76 -21.14 -32.10
N ILE A 944 -6.32 -20.04 -31.62
CA ILE A 944 -5.77 -19.22 -30.53
C ILE A 944 -5.59 -20.07 -29.27
N ILE A 945 -6.48 -21.04 -29.03
CA ILE A 945 -6.51 -21.85 -27.82
C ILE A 945 -5.25 -22.72 -27.72
N HIS A 946 -4.86 -23.40 -28.80
CA HIS A 946 -3.69 -24.28 -28.80
C HIS A 946 -2.41 -23.65 -29.37
N ALA A 947 -2.47 -22.40 -29.84
CA ALA A 947 -1.29 -21.69 -30.32
C ALA A 947 -0.33 -21.28 -29.20
N ASN A 948 0.96 -21.24 -29.53
CA ASN A 948 1.97 -20.52 -28.79
C ASN A 948 1.95 -19.04 -29.16
N THR A 949 2.28 -18.20 -28.19
CA THR A 949 2.51 -16.77 -28.39
C THR A 949 4.02 -16.52 -28.32
N LEU A 950 4.63 -16.23 -29.46
CA LEU A 950 6.05 -15.89 -29.56
C LEU A 950 6.21 -14.38 -29.69
N TYR A 951 7.06 -13.77 -28.87
CA TYR A 951 7.50 -12.39 -29.04
C TYR A 951 8.91 -12.38 -29.60
N TYR A 952 9.18 -11.47 -30.52
CA TYR A 952 10.49 -11.34 -31.12
C TYR A 952 10.73 -9.93 -31.62
N GLY A 953 11.99 -9.55 -31.69
CA GLY A 953 12.37 -8.21 -32.12
C GLY A 953 13.85 -7.98 -32.04
N TRP A 954 14.31 -6.87 -32.61
CA TRP A 954 15.68 -6.40 -32.46
C TRP A 954 15.71 -4.94 -32.05
N ARG A 955 16.77 -4.54 -31.35
CA ARG A 955 17.06 -3.14 -31.03
C ARG A 955 18.50 -2.78 -31.32
N SER A 956 18.74 -1.56 -31.77
CA SER A 956 20.08 -1.07 -32.11
C SER A 956 20.66 -0.18 -31.02
N SER A 957 21.97 -0.28 -30.82
CA SER A 957 22.70 0.70 -30.02
C SER A 957 22.55 2.12 -30.62
N PRO A 958 22.70 3.20 -29.83
CA PRO A 958 22.54 4.58 -30.31
C PRO A 958 23.45 4.94 -31.50
N ASP A 959 24.66 4.38 -31.54
CA ASP A 959 25.63 4.53 -32.64
C ASP A 959 25.34 3.63 -33.85
N LYS A 960 24.33 2.76 -33.74
CA LYS A 960 23.90 1.76 -34.75
C LYS A 960 24.99 0.77 -35.13
N ALA A 961 26.01 0.57 -34.29
CA ALA A 961 27.09 -0.39 -34.53
C ALA A 961 26.71 -1.83 -34.14
N ARG A 962 25.75 -1.99 -33.23
CA ARG A 962 25.33 -3.28 -32.67
C ARG A 962 23.81 -3.39 -32.64
N GLN A 963 23.31 -4.61 -32.81
CA GLN A 963 21.92 -4.95 -32.57
C GLN A 963 21.79 -6.12 -31.60
N ILE A 964 20.78 -6.04 -30.75
CA ILE A 964 20.34 -7.12 -29.86
C ILE A 964 19.06 -7.71 -30.45
N LEU A 965 18.96 -9.03 -30.51
CA LEU A 965 17.79 -9.80 -30.92
C LEU A 965 17.21 -10.52 -29.71
N ILE A 966 15.89 -10.45 -29.54
CA ILE A 966 15.14 -11.27 -28.59
C ILE A 966 14.19 -12.21 -29.33
N ILE A 967 14.10 -13.46 -28.87
CA ILE A 967 13.07 -14.42 -29.27
C ILE A 967 12.58 -15.12 -28.01
N ALA A 968 11.31 -14.93 -27.68
CA ALA A 968 10.70 -15.42 -26.45
C ALA A 968 9.43 -16.22 -26.75
N ASN A 969 9.31 -17.40 -26.18
CA ASN A 969 8.05 -18.15 -26.18
C ASN A 969 7.30 -17.80 -24.90
N MET A 970 6.29 -16.94 -24.99
CA MET A 970 5.63 -16.37 -23.83
C MET A 970 4.66 -17.35 -23.18
N GLU A 971 4.00 -18.17 -23.98
CA GLU A 971 2.99 -19.13 -23.51
C GLU A 971 2.69 -20.20 -24.57
N GLY A 972 2.07 -21.29 -24.13
CA GLY A 972 1.67 -22.43 -24.94
C GLY A 972 2.60 -23.64 -24.74
N ARG A 973 2.18 -24.77 -25.32
CA ARG A 973 2.90 -26.05 -25.21
C ARG A 973 4.27 -26.00 -25.89
N PRO A 974 5.24 -26.86 -25.49
CA PRO A 974 6.55 -26.90 -26.15
C PRO A 974 6.48 -27.03 -27.67
N LEU A 975 7.13 -26.12 -28.39
CA LEU A 975 7.27 -26.18 -29.84
C LEU A 975 8.37 -27.18 -30.20
N ARG A 976 7.97 -28.37 -30.64
CA ARG A 976 8.92 -29.47 -30.94
C ARG A 976 9.97 -29.07 -31.98
N ARG A 977 9.55 -28.27 -32.96
CA ARG A 977 10.43 -27.79 -34.04
C ARG A 977 9.92 -26.45 -34.56
N TYR A 978 10.76 -25.41 -34.51
CA TYR A 978 10.41 -24.07 -34.96
C TYR A 978 11.51 -23.43 -35.79
N SER A 979 11.22 -23.08 -37.05
CA SER A 979 12.22 -22.50 -37.96
C SER A 979 12.24 -20.97 -37.85
N LEU A 980 13.43 -20.40 -37.64
CA LEU A 980 13.60 -18.95 -37.49
C LEU A 980 13.33 -18.15 -38.77
N ARG A 981 13.16 -18.82 -39.92
CA ARG A 981 12.77 -18.18 -41.19
C ARG A 981 11.46 -17.41 -41.14
N PHE A 982 10.60 -17.76 -40.17
CA PHE A 982 9.31 -17.10 -39.95
C PHE A 982 9.42 -15.82 -39.11
N LEU A 983 10.54 -15.61 -38.41
CA LEU A 983 10.77 -14.45 -37.55
C LEU A 983 11.80 -13.50 -38.17
N LEU A 984 12.90 -14.03 -38.69
CA LEU A 984 14.00 -13.23 -39.21
C LEU A 984 13.75 -12.89 -40.68
N PRO A 985 13.58 -11.61 -41.05
CA PRO A 985 13.30 -11.18 -42.43
C PRO A 985 14.56 -11.08 -43.31
N VAL A 986 15.75 -11.09 -42.71
CA VAL A 986 17.05 -10.91 -43.38
C VAL A 986 18.01 -12.06 -43.07
N ASP A 987 18.92 -12.34 -44.00
CA ASP A 987 19.98 -13.31 -43.80
C ASP A 987 21.10 -12.64 -42.99
N ALA A 988 21.02 -12.81 -41.67
CA ALA A 988 21.96 -12.26 -40.71
C ALA A 988 22.40 -13.33 -39.72
N VAL A 989 23.65 -13.24 -39.30
CA VAL A 989 24.25 -14.12 -38.30
C VAL A 989 24.19 -13.41 -36.95
N TRP A 990 23.70 -14.12 -35.95
CA TRP A 990 23.55 -13.61 -34.58
C TRP A 990 24.30 -14.51 -33.60
N HIS A 991 24.96 -13.91 -32.62
CA HIS A 991 25.78 -14.56 -31.61
C HIS A 991 25.06 -14.58 -30.27
N ARG A 992 25.11 -15.73 -29.58
CA ARG A 992 24.43 -15.95 -28.30
C ARG A 992 24.97 -15.01 -27.23
N MET A 993 24.06 -14.28 -26.57
CA MET A 993 24.37 -13.47 -25.38
C MET A 993 23.90 -14.19 -24.12
N LEU A 994 22.59 -14.38 -23.99
CA LEU A 994 21.95 -14.98 -22.83
C LEU A 994 20.78 -15.85 -23.28
N VAL A 995 20.57 -16.98 -22.61
CA VAL A 995 19.43 -17.86 -22.87
C VAL A 995 18.85 -18.31 -21.54
N SER A 996 17.54 -18.51 -21.48
CA SER A 996 16.91 -19.04 -20.28
C SER A 996 17.50 -20.40 -19.90
N PRO A 997 17.55 -20.76 -18.60
CA PRO A 997 18.20 -22.00 -18.13
C PRO A 997 17.81 -23.27 -18.88
N GLY A 998 16.51 -23.44 -19.21
CA GLY A 998 16.02 -24.61 -19.96
C GLY A 998 16.61 -24.78 -21.38
N MET A 999 17.23 -23.73 -21.91
CA MET A 999 17.84 -23.68 -23.25
C MET A 999 19.37 -23.61 -23.21
N ALA A 1000 20.02 -23.65 -22.04
CA ALA A 1000 21.46 -23.44 -21.91
C ALA A 1000 22.31 -24.40 -22.77
N ASP A 1001 21.92 -25.67 -22.81
CA ASP A 1001 22.63 -26.73 -23.54
C ASP A 1001 22.13 -26.91 -24.99
N SER A 1002 20.90 -26.48 -25.30
CA SER A 1002 20.24 -26.74 -26.58
C SER A 1002 20.28 -25.55 -27.53
N ALA A 1003 20.44 -24.33 -27.02
CA ALA A 1003 20.51 -23.11 -27.83
C ALA A 1003 21.87 -23.01 -28.56
N PRO A 1004 21.89 -22.88 -29.90
CA PRO A 1004 23.13 -22.73 -30.65
C PRO A 1004 23.90 -21.45 -30.30
N ASP A 1005 25.22 -21.48 -30.29
CA ASP A 1005 26.05 -20.26 -30.11
C ASP A 1005 25.85 -19.24 -31.22
N ILE A 1006 25.52 -19.71 -32.42
CA ILE A 1006 25.27 -18.90 -33.59
C ILE A 1006 23.92 -19.30 -34.17
N ILE A 1007 23.07 -18.32 -34.42
CA ILE A 1007 21.80 -18.52 -35.11
C ILE A 1007 21.71 -17.64 -36.35
N ASP A 1008 20.95 -18.13 -37.31
CA ASP A 1008 20.55 -17.42 -38.51
C ASP A 1008 19.11 -17.80 -38.87
N ARG A 1009 18.64 -17.30 -40.01
CA ARG A 1009 17.31 -17.61 -40.54
C ARG A 1009 17.05 -19.10 -40.79
N THR A 1010 18.08 -19.88 -41.08
CA THR A 1010 17.97 -21.32 -41.37
C THR A 1010 17.88 -22.17 -40.11
N THR A 1011 18.21 -21.57 -38.96
CA THR A 1011 18.20 -22.22 -37.66
C THR A 1011 16.81 -22.72 -37.29
N VAL A 1012 16.79 -23.90 -36.64
CA VAL A 1012 15.58 -24.56 -36.17
C VAL A 1012 15.71 -24.82 -34.68
N LEU A 1013 14.90 -24.13 -33.89
CA LEU A 1013 14.75 -24.38 -32.47
C LEU A 1013 14.00 -25.70 -32.25
N LYS A 1014 14.40 -26.44 -31.21
CA LYS A 1014 13.78 -27.70 -30.81
C LYS A 1014 13.28 -27.58 -29.39
N ASP A 1015 12.11 -28.17 -29.14
CA ASP A 1015 11.46 -28.23 -27.82
C ASP A 1015 11.36 -26.88 -27.09
N PHE A 1016 11.16 -25.78 -27.83
CA PHE A 1016 11.11 -24.42 -27.29
C PHE A 1016 9.83 -24.21 -26.49
N ARG A 1017 9.93 -24.12 -25.16
CA ARG A 1017 8.82 -24.13 -24.18
C ARG A 1017 8.32 -22.74 -23.83
N GLY A 1018 7.08 -22.64 -23.39
CA GLY A 1018 6.56 -21.40 -22.78
C GLY A 1018 7.43 -20.98 -21.59
N GLY A 1019 7.75 -19.69 -21.51
CA GLY A 1019 8.68 -19.09 -20.56
C GLY A 1019 10.15 -19.08 -21.02
N GLU A 1020 10.53 -19.76 -22.11
CA GLU A 1020 11.91 -19.77 -22.61
C GLU A 1020 12.22 -18.59 -23.51
N VAL A 1021 13.48 -18.13 -23.49
CA VAL A 1021 13.92 -16.94 -24.20
C VAL A 1021 15.37 -17.06 -24.67
N LEU A 1022 15.63 -16.43 -25.81
CA LEU A 1022 16.91 -16.34 -26.50
C LEU A 1022 17.24 -14.86 -26.69
N LEU A 1023 18.39 -14.42 -26.18
CA LEU A 1023 18.96 -13.08 -26.38
C LEU A 1023 20.28 -13.21 -27.14
N TYR A 1024 20.38 -12.57 -28.29
CA TYR A 1024 21.51 -12.66 -29.20
C TYR A 1024 21.95 -11.27 -29.66
N GLU A 1025 23.12 -11.16 -30.25
CA GLU A 1025 23.65 -9.91 -30.81
C GLU A 1025 24.20 -10.07 -32.22
N ARG A 1026 24.29 -8.96 -32.95
CA ARG A 1026 25.11 -8.84 -34.16
C ARG A 1026 25.77 -7.47 -34.23
N TYR A 1027 26.84 -7.37 -34.99
CA TYR A 1027 27.47 -6.11 -35.38
C TYR A 1027 26.99 -5.73 -36.78
N LEU A 1028 26.66 -4.46 -36.98
CA LEU A 1028 26.09 -3.92 -38.23
C LEU A 1028 27.13 -3.37 -39.19
#